data_AF-A0A2V9JP56-F1
#
_entry.id   AF-A0A2V9JP56-F1
#
_cell.length_a   1.000
_cell.length_b   1.000
_cell.length_c   1.000
_cell.angle_alpha   90.00
_cell.angle_beta   90.00
_cell.angle_gamma   90.00
#
_symmetry.space_group_name_H-M   'P 1'
#
loop_
_entity.id
_entity.type
_entity.pdbx_description
1 polymer ?
#
loop_
_entity_poly.entity_id
_entity_poly.type
_entity_poly.pdbx_seq_one_letter_code
_entity_poly.pdbx_strand_id
1 'polypeptide(L)'
;MSGIVLLSGCRKEDKQALDTELASLDKCGEMVLAGFRRIAETRDLRFQGKVQEATAVCRGGDKARSFMALPWVDWGNYWATGDSSSMAREPAKPLDDLGGRPKNDALRALAHLGPNGRGIDGALLDLEYQRIELIKFNLFDNNMTYEQFVKGRDGTGGPALKTWSEMRLPRSHPSYRDAGGDTRQQVCSGGLIRFRTVTGICNDIYNPIMGSAGTPFARNMEFDTTFPELGLNQLTRNRHGNRLGLLKPDPQVISRKLFTRAQSRPEACNDGYGVAGNSTAGNCDYKKAPFFNVLAAFWIQFMTHDWFSHLDEGHNAPEYMKVGCTSQLINNAEKPLTPEEIQKLGCRPGDEIDKAYVAESSAPAKFTYNGKEYLARAPKTARNMNTGWWDASQLYGFSDASRKRVKRDPSDRAKMMLEPTGSRSGEGEKLGYLPVFQPGDPINPDWTGQEAAAFADNWTVGMSFYHNVFAREHNVFVEEFRKQAAQTPDADSGLRNPARPDQVIRYKDVTADELFEAARLVIAAEIAKIHTTEWTTQLLYDEPLYRGMNANWNGLLGVSNKPEVEALRQVLERITTQNFGKSQDVKKATQWYSVFASGPGIFGLGSHVYADDPVYAVFDPNKKDLWDIRNPAHVNGGVNHFGSPFNFPEEFVTVYRLHPLVPDLIEYREWNADANKIQSKVPVVETFRGKATDAMRSRGLANLALSMGRQRLGLLALRNFPRFLQNLKMGRLHTPTGQIDIAALDLIRDREHGVPRFNEFRRQYGLRQLTSFDDFVDRALPAGSPERAEQEDLAKTLREVYGQHVCDASKVITDAQLD
;
A
#
# COMPACT_ATOMS: atom_id res chain seq x y z
N MET A 1 18.02 61.55 7.86
CA MET A 1 19.42 61.81 7.48
C MET A 1 19.99 60.55 6.87
N SER A 2 20.55 60.74 5.69
CA SER A 2 21.23 59.85 4.76
C SER A 2 21.97 58.64 5.32
N GLY A 3 21.74 57.50 4.68
CA GLY A 3 22.56 56.28 4.76
C GLY A 3 22.33 55.42 3.53
N ILE A 4 22.63 55.98 2.35
CA ILE A 4 22.62 55.28 1.06
C ILE A 4 23.74 54.25 1.09
N VAL A 5 23.39 52.97 1.20
CA VAL A 5 24.28 51.87 0.80
C VAL A 5 23.89 51.48 -0.62
N LEU A 6 24.79 51.80 -1.55
CA LEU A 6 24.73 51.44 -2.96
C LEU A 6 24.72 49.91 -3.11
N LEU A 7 23.56 49.33 -3.38
CA LEU A 7 23.42 47.97 -3.94
C LEU A 7 23.59 48.04 -5.46
N SER A 8 24.82 48.29 -5.92
CA SER A 8 25.19 48.04 -7.31
C SER A 8 25.47 46.54 -7.48
N GLY A 9 24.44 45.76 -7.84
CA GLY A 9 24.64 44.35 -8.20
C GLY A 9 23.42 43.41 -8.23
N CYS A 10 22.20 43.81 -7.85
CA CYS A 10 21.05 42.89 -7.93
C CYS A 10 20.68 42.64 -9.40
N ARG A 11 20.78 41.38 -9.85
CA ARG A 11 20.29 41.00 -11.18
C ARG A 11 18.78 41.24 -11.22
N LYS A 12 18.23 41.59 -12.38
CA LYS A 12 16.78 41.80 -12.57
C LYS A 12 15.93 40.64 -12.03
N GLU A 13 16.46 39.43 -12.11
CA GLU A 13 15.86 38.19 -11.59
C GLU A 13 15.80 38.15 -10.05
N ASP A 14 16.78 38.70 -9.33
CA ASP A 14 16.80 38.72 -7.85
C ASP A 14 15.74 39.68 -7.29
N LYS A 15 15.52 40.80 -7.99
CA LYS A 15 14.46 41.76 -7.63
C LYS A 15 13.08 41.14 -7.80
N GLN A 16 12.85 40.42 -8.90
CA GLN A 16 11.58 39.75 -9.16
C GLN A 16 11.29 38.64 -8.13
N ALA A 17 12.32 37.90 -7.71
CA ALA A 17 12.20 36.91 -6.64
C ALA A 17 11.84 37.55 -5.29
N LEU A 18 12.47 38.68 -4.95
CA LEU A 18 12.16 39.44 -3.73
C LEU A 18 10.73 39.99 -3.73
N ASP A 19 10.29 40.59 -4.84
CA ASP A 19 8.93 41.13 -4.97
C ASP A 19 7.88 40.02 -4.85
N THR A 20 8.16 38.84 -5.43
CA THR A 20 7.29 37.65 -5.32
C THR A 20 7.20 37.15 -3.87
N GLU A 21 8.32 37.10 -3.15
CA GLU A 21 8.33 36.66 -1.74
C GLU A 21 7.62 37.68 -0.82
N LEU A 22 7.77 38.98 -1.05
CA LEU A 22 7.03 39.99 -0.28
C LEU A 22 5.52 39.85 -0.47
N ALA A 23 5.05 39.62 -1.70
CA ALA A 23 3.63 39.36 -1.97
C ALA A 23 3.13 38.05 -1.32
N SER A 24 3.97 37.00 -1.31
CA SER A 24 3.69 35.74 -0.63
C SER A 24 3.55 35.91 0.90
N LEU A 25 4.46 36.68 1.52
CA LEU A 25 4.46 36.92 2.96
C LEU A 25 3.22 37.71 3.43
N ASP A 26 2.72 38.64 2.63
CA ASP A 26 1.46 39.33 2.89
C ASP A 26 0.29 38.34 2.97
N LYS A 27 0.21 37.41 2.01
CA LYS A 27 -0.78 36.31 2.01
C LYS A 27 -0.56 35.31 3.14
N CYS A 28 0.67 35.10 3.60
CA CYS A 28 0.91 34.34 4.82
C CYS A 28 0.33 35.04 6.06
N GLY A 29 0.36 36.36 6.12
CA GLY A 29 -0.32 37.15 7.16
C GLY A 29 -1.82 36.89 7.18
N GLU A 30 -2.47 36.94 6.01
CA GLU A 30 -3.90 36.60 5.87
C GLU A 30 -4.21 35.16 6.32
N MET A 31 -3.38 34.18 5.91
CA MET A 31 -3.51 32.79 6.34
C MET A 31 -3.42 32.63 7.86
N VAL A 32 -2.46 33.30 8.50
CA VAL A 32 -2.28 33.24 9.96
C VAL A 32 -3.48 33.85 10.68
N LEU A 33 -4.02 34.96 10.16
CA LEU A 33 -5.23 35.59 10.71
C LEU A 33 -6.48 34.72 10.56
N ALA A 34 -6.60 33.97 9.45
CA ALA A 34 -7.68 33.01 9.23
C ALA A 34 -7.59 31.77 10.15
N GLY A 35 -6.37 31.43 10.59
CA GLY A 35 -6.10 30.29 11.48
C GLY A 35 -6.16 28.93 10.78
N PHE A 36 -6.04 27.87 11.57
CA PHE A 36 -6.08 26.49 11.06
C PHE A 36 -7.50 26.06 10.66
N ARG A 37 -7.58 25.25 9.60
CA ARG A 37 -8.83 24.61 9.17
C ARG A 37 -9.37 23.73 10.31
N ARG A 38 -10.69 23.79 10.53
CA ARG A 38 -11.35 22.84 11.44
C ARG A 38 -11.53 21.49 10.76
N ILE A 39 -11.29 20.40 11.49
CA ILE A 39 -11.64 19.06 11.02
C ILE A 39 -13.16 19.02 10.77
N ALA A 40 -13.55 18.56 9.59
CA ALA A 40 -14.95 18.56 9.18
C ALA A 40 -15.82 17.76 10.14
N GLU A 41 -17.01 18.27 10.46
CA GLU A 41 -17.98 17.56 11.29
C GLU A 41 -18.68 16.45 10.50
N THR A 42 -19.02 16.75 9.25
CA THR A 42 -19.72 15.90 8.28
C THR A 42 -18.90 15.71 7.01
N ARG A 43 -19.25 14.69 6.21
CA ARG A 43 -18.50 14.27 5.00
C ARG A 43 -18.56 15.29 3.86
N ASP A 44 -19.61 16.09 3.79
CA ASP A 44 -19.79 17.15 2.80
C ASP A 44 -18.84 18.34 3.02
N LEU A 45 -18.39 18.56 4.27
CA LEU A 45 -17.46 19.63 4.64
C LEU A 45 -15.98 19.20 4.66
N ARG A 46 -15.68 17.94 4.32
CA ARG A 46 -14.33 17.38 4.38
C ARG A 46 -13.34 18.15 3.51
N PHE A 47 -12.09 18.21 3.95
CA PHE A 47 -10.97 18.76 3.22
C PHE A 47 -10.80 18.02 1.89
N GLN A 48 -10.99 18.75 0.79
CA GLN A 48 -10.97 18.18 -0.56
C GLN A 48 -9.55 18.11 -1.18
N GLY A 49 -8.51 18.27 -0.37
CA GLY A 49 -7.15 18.55 -0.84
C GLY A 49 -6.97 19.95 -1.42
N LYS A 50 -7.88 20.89 -1.08
CA LYS A 50 -7.94 22.25 -1.62
C LYS A 50 -7.91 23.30 -0.52
N VAL A 51 -7.06 24.31 -0.67
CA VAL A 51 -6.87 25.38 0.31
C VAL A 51 -7.47 26.71 -0.17
N GLN A 52 -7.51 27.72 0.71
CA GLN A 52 -7.91 29.07 0.32
C GLN A 52 -6.79 29.75 -0.50
N GLU A 53 -7.15 30.77 -1.29
CA GLU A 53 -6.18 31.45 -2.17
C GLU A 53 -4.98 32.00 -1.42
N ALA A 54 -5.21 32.68 -0.27
CA ALA A 54 -4.13 33.18 0.56
C ALA A 54 -3.18 32.07 1.05
N THR A 55 -3.72 30.90 1.40
CA THR A 55 -2.92 29.72 1.80
C THR A 55 -2.11 29.17 0.63
N ALA A 56 -2.71 29.04 -0.56
CA ALA A 56 -2.00 28.57 -1.76
C ALA A 56 -0.85 29.51 -2.14
N VAL A 57 -1.11 30.83 -2.16
CA VAL A 57 -0.09 31.83 -2.47
C VAL A 57 1.02 31.84 -1.40
N CYS A 58 0.69 31.72 -0.11
CA CYS A 58 1.67 31.65 0.97
C CYS A 58 2.61 30.42 0.90
N ARG A 59 2.15 29.31 0.28
CA ARG A 59 2.88 28.03 0.21
C ARG A 59 3.49 27.72 -1.15
N GLY A 60 3.03 28.35 -2.23
CA GLY A 60 3.54 28.10 -3.59
C GLY A 60 3.42 29.27 -4.56
N GLY A 61 3.07 30.46 -4.07
CA GLY A 61 3.00 31.69 -4.86
C GLY A 61 1.98 31.65 -5.98
N ASP A 62 2.23 32.44 -7.01
CA ASP A 62 1.37 32.55 -8.19
C ASP A 62 1.20 31.23 -8.94
N LYS A 63 2.21 30.33 -8.87
CA LYS A 63 2.14 28.99 -9.46
C LYS A 63 1.05 28.17 -8.77
N ALA A 64 1.07 28.08 -7.44
CA ALA A 64 0.02 27.36 -6.72
C ALA A 64 -1.37 27.94 -7.03
N ARG A 65 -1.50 29.28 -7.03
CA ARG A 65 -2.76 29.96 -7.36
C ARG A 65 -3.31 29.57 -8.74
N SER A 66 -2.47 29.53 -9.77
CA SER A 66 -2.93 29.27 -11.15
C SER A 66 -3.51 27.87 -11.36
N PHE A 67 -3.18 26.91 -10.48
CA PHE A 67 -3.65 25.53 -10.56
C PHE A 67 -4.78 25.20 -9.58
N MET A 68 -5.17 26.12 -8.69
CA MET A 68 -6.22 25.87 -7.67
C MET A 68 -7.58 25.47 -8.26
N ALA A 69 -7.92 25.95 -9.46
CA ALA A 69 -9.18 25.62 -10.10
C ALA A 69 -9.26 24.14 -10.54
N LEU A 70 -8.12 23.48 -10.74
CA LEU A 70 -8.07 22.08 -11.17
C LEU A 70 -8.60 21.14 -10.08
N PRO A 71 -9.11 19.95 -10.43
CA PRO A 71 -9.65 18.99 -9.47
C PRO A 71 -8.57 18.24 -8.67
N TRP A 72 -7.30 18.53 -8.91
CA TRP A 72 -6.16 17.90 -8.24
C TRP A 72 -5.84 18.57 -6.90
N VAL A 73 -5.08 17.86 -6.05
CA VAL A 73 -4.63 18.38 -4.76
C VAL A 73 -3.72 19.59 -4.96
N ASP A 74 -3.86 20.61 -4.11
CA ASP A 74 -3.09 21.86 -4.27
C ASP A 74 -1.61 21.71 -3.92
N TRP A 75 -1.29 20.84 -2.96
CA TRP A 75 0.06 20.75 -2.41
C TRP A 75 1.13 20.33 -3.42
N GLY A 76 0.75 19.65 -4.51
CA GLY A 76 1.67 19.31 -5.61
C GLY A 76 2.19 20.54 -6.37
N ASN A 77 1.63 21.73 -6.14
CA ASN A 77 2.06 22.99 -6.74
C ASN A 77 2.73 23.95 -5.75
N TYR A 78 2.98 23.52 -4.51
CA TYR A 78 3.70 24.30 -3.51
C TYR A 78 5.19 24.38 -3.81
N TRP A 79 5.92 25.25 -3.10
CA TRP A 79 7.37 25.32 -3.24
C TRP A 79 8.04 24.06 -2.70
N ALA A 80 9.03 23.56 -3.43
CA ALA A 80 9.84 22.39 -3.09
C ALA A 80 9.05 21.09 -2.84
N THR A 81 7.82 20.97 -3.35
CA THR A 81 7.01 19.75 -3.24
C THR A 81 6.97 18.91 -4.51
N GLY A 82 7.48 19.44 -5.63
CA GLY A 82 7.63 18.72 -6.90
C GLY A 82 9.10 18.47 -7.23
N ASP A 83 9.46 18.55 -8.51
CA ASP A 83 10.86 18.47 -8.95
C ASP A 83 11.64 19.76 -8.61
N SER A 84 12.91 19.85 -9.04
CA SER A 84 13.76 21.03 -8.81
C SER A 84 13.19 22.34 -9.38
N SER A 85 12.24 22.28 -10.33
CA SER A 85 11.54 23.47 -10.85
C SER A 85 10.51 24.04 -9.88
N SER A 86 10.13 23.29 -8.85
CA SER A 86 9.24 23.75 -7.78
C SER A 86 9.96 24.56 -6.70
N MET A 87 11.30 24.56 -6.66
CA MET A 87 12.05 25.27 -5.65
C MET A 87 11.99 26.80 -5.87
N ALA A 88 11.72 27.55 -4.80
CA ALA A 88 11.91 28.98 -4.79
C ALA A 88 13.41 29.32 -4.91
N ARG A 89 13.73 30.30 -5.76
CA ARG A 89 15.08 30.87 -5.83
C ARG A 89 15.29 31.74 -4.60
N GLU A 90 16.06 31.24 -3.63
CA GLU A 90 16.49 32.05 -2.49
C GLU A 90 17.61 33.02 -2.96
N PRO A 91 17.60 34.30 -2.55
CA PRO A 91 18.75 35.17 -2.79
C PRO A 91 19.99 34.51 -2.22
N ALA A 92 21.09 34.53 -2.98
CA ALA A 92 22.31 33.79 -2.69
C ALA A 92 22.69 33.88 -1.20
N LYS A 93 22.45 32.78 -0.47
CA LYS A 93 23.12 32.56 0.81
C LYS A 93 24.62 32.51 0.52
N PRO A 94 25.47 33.14 1.36
CA PRO A 94 26.91 32.94 1.24
C PRO A 94 27.18 31.43 1.28
N LEU A 95 28.02 30.97 0.34
CA LEU A 95 28.56 29.62 0.19
C LEU A 95 28.38 28.74 1.44
N ASP A 96 27.50 27.75 1.35
CA ASP A 96 27.64 26.46 2.02
C ASP A 96 27.17 25.38 1.03
N ASP A 97 28.11 24.54 0.62
CA ASP A 97 28.05 23.53 -0.44
C ASP A 97 26.90 22.51 -0.33
N LEU A 98 26.46 22.05 -1.51
CA LEU A 98 26.04 20.67 -1.84
C LEU A 98 25.67 19.77 -0.64
N GLY A 99 24.37 19.66 -0.34
CA GLY A 99 23.82 18.52 0.41
C GLY A 99 24.14 18.44 1.92
N GLY A 100 24.72 19.48 2.53
CA GLY A 100 24.99 19.52 3.96
C GLY A 100 23.82 20.05 4.80
N ARG A 101 23.35 19.30 5.79
CA ARG A 101 22.44 19.82 6.84
C ARG A 101 23.10 21.03 7.52
N PRO A 102 22.40 22.16 7.75
CA PRO A 102 22.98 23.29 8.48
C PRO A 102 23.44 22.83 9.88
N LYS A 103 24.64 23.23 10.28
CA LYS A 103 25.25 22.88 11.58
C LYS A 103 24.69 23.69 12.76
N ASN A 104 23.91 24.75 12.50
CA ASN A 104 23.40 25.66 13.52
C ASN A 104 21.87 25.56 13.66
N ASP A 105 21.37 25.32 14.88
CA ASP A 105 19.96 25.11 15.18
C ASP A 105 19.11 26.38 14.96
N ALA A 106 19.68 27.58 15.10
CA ALA A 106 18.99 28.84 14.80
C ALA A 106 18.71 29.05 13.29
N LEU A 107 19.65 28.63 12.43
CA LEU A 107 19.49 28.69 10.97
C LEU A 107 18.52 27.61 10.46
N ARG A 108 18.34 26.50 11.19
CA ARG A 108 17.33 25.47 10.89
C ARG A 108 15.92 25.98 11.14
N ALA A 109 15.67 26.66 12.26
CA ALA A 109 14.37 27.25 12.54
C ALA A 109 13.96 28.31 11.49
N LEU A 110 14.92 29.09 10.98
CA LEU A 110 14.70 30.05 9.90
C LEU A 110 14.46 29.40 8.53
N ALA A 111 14.91 28.16 8.30
CA ALA A 111 14.69 27.44 7.04
C ALA A 111 13.21 27.06 6.83
N HIS A 112 12.48 26.74 7.90
CA HIS A 112 11.03 26.50 7.86
C HIS A 112 10.23 27.77 7.54
N LEU A 113 10.80 28.95 7.80
CA LEU A 113 10.15 30.23 7.49
C LEU A 113 10.36 30.68 6.04
N GLY A 114 11.33 30.13 5.31
CA GLY A 114 11.54 30.42 3.89
C GLY A 114 10.50 29.74 2.98
N PRO A 115 10.33 30.19 1.72
CA PRO A 115 9.26 29.70 0.84
C PRO A 115 9.27 28.18 0.66
N ASN A 116 10.45 27.56 0.49
CA ASN A 116 10.60 26.12 0.37
C ASN A 116 10.15 25.37 1.64
N GLY A 117 10.55 25.87 2.82
CA GLY A 117 10.14 25.30 4.11
C GLY A 117 8.62 25.38 4.32
N ARG A 118 8.02 26.55 4.06
CA ARG A 118 6.56 26.75 4.16
C ARG A 118 5.78 25.85 3.20
N GLY A 119 6.30 25.62 2.00
CA GLY A 119 5.70 24.72 1.01
C GLY A 119 5.66 23.27 1.49
N ILE A 120 6.81 22.74 1.96
CA ILE A 120 6.92 21.38 2.49
C ILE A 120 6.06 21.18 3.75
N ASP A 121 6.17 22.08 4.73
CA ASP A 121 5.41 22.00 5.98
C ASP A 121 3.90 22.11 5.71
N GLY A 122 3.52 22.96 4.76
CA GLY A 122 2.15 23.10 4.29
C GLY A 122 1.60 21.82 3.64
N ALA A 123 2.41 21.12 2.84
CA ALA A 123 2.02 19.84 2.25
C ALA A 123 1.84 18.74 3.30
N LEU A 124 2.75 18.64 4.27
CA LEU A 124 2.64 17.69 5.39
C LEU A 124 1.38 17.94 6.22
N LEU A 125 1.04 19.22 6.46
CA LEU A 125 -0.18 19.58 7.17
C LEU A 125 -1.44 19.21 6.37
N ASP A 126 -1.46 19.45 5.07
CA ASP A 126 -2.60 19.09 4.20
C ASP A 126 -2.79 17.56 4.16
N LEU A 127 -1.70 16.79 4.07
CA LEU A 127 -1.73 15.32 4.16
C LEU A 127 -2.28 14.84 5.51
N GLU A 128 -1.94 15.50 6.61
CA GLU A 128 -2.47 15.14 7.94
C GLU A 128 -3.97 15.45 8.06
N TYR A 129 -4.45 16.57 7.49
CA TYR A 129 -5.88 16.84 7.40
C TYR A 129 -6.63 15.74 6.64
N GLN A 130 -6.08 15.31 5.50
CA GLN A 130 -6.65 14.20 4.74
C GLN A 130 -6.66 12.93 5.59
N ARG A 131 -5.55 12.56 6.23
CA ARG A 131 -5.45 11.34 7.05
C ARG A 131 -6.46 11.32 8.20
N ILE A 132 -6.57 12.42 8.95
CA ILE A 132 -7.51 12.53 10.08
C ILE A 132 -8.95 12.34 9.60
N GLU A 133 -9.31 12.97 8.49
CA GLU A 133 -10.68 12.88 7.97
C GLU A 133 -10.98 11.53 7.31
N LEU A 134 -9.99 10.87 6.71
CA LEU A 134 -10.13 9.48 6.25
C LEU A 134 -10.34 8.54 7.43
N ILE A 135 -9.59 8.68 8.53
CA ILE A 135 -9.83 7.91 9.76
C ILE A 135 -11.26 8.14 10.28
N LYS A 136 -11.74 9.39 10.24
CA LYS A 136 -13.08 9.74 10.74
C LYS A 136 -14.20 9.21 9.85
N PHE A 137 -14.02 9.21 8.54
CA PHE A 137 -15.13 9.03 7.58
C PHE A 137 -15.05 7.77 6.74
N ASN A 138 -13.92 7.04 6.72
CA ASN A 138 -13.65 5.98 5.75
C ASN A 138 -13.34 4.62 6.38
N LEU A 139 -13.85 4.34 7.57
CA LEU A 139 -13.70 3.03 8.22
C LEU A 139 -15.07 2.32 8.30
N PHE A 140 -15.23 1.25 7.52
CA PHE A 140 -16.46 0.47 7.43
C PHE A 140 -16.13 -1.02 7.50
N ASP A 141 -16.45 -1.66 8.62
CA ASP A 141 -16.17 -3.08 8.83
C ASP A 141 -17.37 -3.97 8.48
N ASN A 142 -17.12 -5.05 7.74
CA ASN A 142 -18.14 -6.00 7.30
C ASN A 142 -18.46 -7.09 8.34
N ASN A 143 -17.75 -7.15 9.47
CA ASN A 143 -17.98 -8.12 10.54
C ASN A 143 -19.09 -7.67 11.51
N MET A 144 -20.09 -6.93 11.03
CA MET A 144 -21.24 -6.46 11.82
C MET A 144 -20.87 -5.53 12.99
N THR A 145 -19.65 -4.96 13.01
CA THR A 145 -19.25 -4.00 14.04
C THR A 145 -19.60 -2.55 13.70
N TYR A 146 -19.97 -2.27 12.43
CA TYR A 146 -20.23 -0.92 11.95
C TYR A 146 -21.39 -0.22 12.66
N GLU A 147 -22.43 -0.94 13.08
CA GLU A 147 -23.52 -0.35 13.86
C GLU A 147 -23.02 0.24 15.19
N GLN A 148 -22.10 -0.45 15.86
CA GLN A 148 -21.49 0.02 17.10
C GLN A 148 -20.51 1.18 16.84
N PHE A 149 -19.84 1.19 15.69
CA PHE A 149 -19.05 2.35 15.25
C PHE A 149 -19.91 3.62 15.08
N VAL A 150 -21.15 3.48 14.59
CA VAL A 150 -22.07 4.62 14.42
C VAL A 150 -22.72 5.02 15.76
N LYS A 151 -23.22 4.06 16.54
CA LYS A 151 -24.03 4.33 17.74
C LYS A 151 -23.21 4.53 19.01
N GLY A 152 -21.99 4.01 19.06
CA GLY A 152 -21.26 3.81 20.32
C GLY A 152 -21.85 2.68 21.16
N ARG A 153 -21.25 2.46 22.33
CA ARG A 153 -21.66 1.43 23.31
C ARG A 153 -21.29 1.90 24.72
N ASP A 154 -22.21 1.73 25.68
CA ASP A 154 -21.98 2.01 27.12
C ASP A 154 -21.39 3.41 27.40
N GLY A 155 -21.92 4.45 26.74
CA GLY A 155 -21.44 5.83 26.87
C GLY A 155 -20.11 6.13 26.17
N THR A 156 -19.46 5.13 25.56
CA THR A 156 -18.27 5.29 24.72
C THR A 156 -18.69 5.50 23.27
N GLY A 157 -18.22 6.58 22.63
CA GLY A 157 -18.48 6.82 21.21
C GLY A 157 -17.85 5.73 20.34
N GLY A 158 -18.50 5.38 19.23
CA GLY A 158 -18.09 4.26 18.38
C GLY A 158 -16.61 4.28 17.92
N PRO A 159 -16.08 5.43 17.45
CA PRO A 159 -14.66 5.54 17.08
C PRO A 159 -13.66 5.35 18.24
N ALA A 160 -14.14 5.35 19.49
CA ALA A 160 -13.33 5.09 20.69
C ALA A 160 -13.48 3.63 21.18
N LEU A 161 -14.32 2.80 20.55
CA LEU A 161 -14.44 1.37 20.89
C LEU A 161 -13.15 0.62 20.55
N LYS A 162 -12.82 -0.35 21.40
CA LYS A 162 -11.59 -1.15 21.29
C LYS A 162 -11.84 -2.65 21.25
N THR A 163 -13.06 -3.10 21.51
CA THR A 163 -13.38 -4.53 21.66
C THR A 163 -14.76 -4.86 21.11
N TRP A 164 -14.87 -6.00 20.43
CA TRP A 164 -16.08 -6.44 19.73
C TRP A 164 -16.37 -7.92 19.99
N SER A 165 -17.64 -8.26 20.24
CA SER A 165 -18.09 -9.65 20.40
C SER A 165 -17.86 -10.47 19.14
N GLU A 166 -17.93 -9.81 18.00
CA GLU A 166 -17.76 -10.35 16.66
C GLU A 166 -16.29 -10.73 16.40
N MET A 167 -15.35 -10.18 17.17
CA MET A 167 -13.91 -10.42 17.03
C MET A 167 -13.38 -11.56 17.93
N ARG A 168 -14.28 -12.41 18.44
CA ARG A 168 -13.94 -13.57 19.27
C ARG A 168 -13.66 -14.80 18.42
N LEU A 169 -12.84 -15.72 18.93
CA LEU A 169 -12.74 -17.05 18.34
C LEU A 169 -14.08 -17.78 18.51
N PRO A 170 -14.60 -18.46 17.47
CA PRO A 170 -15.78 -19.29 17.59
C PRO A 170 -15.48 -20.55 18.41
N ARG A 171 -16.52 -21.15 19.02
CA ARG A 171 -16.42 -22.38 19.84
C ARG A 171 -15.76 -23.56 19.11
N SER A 172 -15.86 -23.60 17.78
CA SER A 172 -15.26 -24.62 16.93
C SER A 172 -13.75 -24.43 16.72
N HIS A 173 -13.19 -23.27 17.06
CA HIS A 173 -11.78 -22.99 16.83
C HIS A 173 -10.89 -23.76 17.83
N PRO A 174 -9.78 -24.38 17.40
CA PRO A 174 -8.90 -25.15 18.29
C PRO A 174 -8.40 -24.36 19.50
N SER A 175 -8.00 -23.10 19.31
CA SER A 175 -7.54 -22.20 20.37
C SER A 175 -8.66 -21.48 21.15
N TYR A 176 -9.93 -21.86 20.97
CA TYR A 176 -11.06 -21.20 21.65
C TYR A 176 -10.88 -21.15 23.16
N ARG A 177 -10.53 -22.30 23.76
CA ARG A 177 -10.33 -22.42 25.21
C ARG A 177 -9.12 -21.63 25.69
N ASP A 178 -8.04 -21.66 24.92
CA ASP A 178 -6.78 -20.96 25.23
C ASP A 178 -6.92 -19.43 25.17
N ALA A 179 -7.84 -18.92 24.35
CA ALA A 179 -8.18 -17.50 24.30
C ALA A 179 -9.19 -17.07 25.38
N GLY A 180 -9.60 -17.98 26.28
CA GLY A 180 -10.55 -17.70 27.38
C GLY A 180 -11.94 -18.34 27.22
N GLY A 181 -12.24 -18.97 26.08
CA GLY A 181 -13.47 -19.73 25.88
C GLY A 181 -14.74 -18.89 26.08
N ASP A 182 -15.62 -19.35 26.99
CA ASP A 182 -16.93 -18.74 27.29
C ASP A 182 -16.85 -17.53 28.25
N THR A 183 -15.65 -17.06 28.62
CA THR A 183 -15.52 -15.86 29.45
C THR A 183 -16.18 -14.64 28.81
N ARG A 184 -16.63 -13.67 29.64
CA ARG A 184 -17.25 -12.43 29.17
C ARG A 184 -16.41 -11.72 28.09
N GLN A 185 -15.09 -11.78 28.23
CA GLN A 185 -14.13 -11.31 27.24
C GLN A 185 -13.06 -12.38 27.02
N GLN A 186 -12.82 -12.74 25.77
CA GLN A 186 -11.64 -13.53 25.41
C GLN A 186 -10.40 -12.64 25.48
N VAL A 187 -9.36 -13.15 26.12
CA VAL A 187 -8.07 -12.49 26.24
C VAL A 187 -7.01 -13.53 25.91
N CYS A 188 -6.36 -13.39 24.75
CA CYS A 188 -5.27 -14.27 24.38
C CYS A 188 -4.10 -14.11 25.37
N SER A 189 -3.50 -15.23 25.75
CA SER A 189 -2.39 -15.27 26.70
C SER A 189 -1.46 -16.45 26.42
N GLY A 190 -0.37 -16.58 27.17
CA GLY A 190 0.53 -17.73 27.07
C GLY A 190 1.16 -17.85 25.68
N GLY A 191 1.06 -19.05 25.08
CA GLY A 191 1.63 -19.32 23.75
C GLY A 191 1.04 -18.47 22.62
N LEU A 192 -0.22 -18.03 22.75
CA LEU A 192 -0.93 -17.27 21.71
C LEU A 192 -0.39 -15.84 21.51
N ILE A 193 0.35 -15.30 22.48
CA ILE A 193 0.91 -13.95 22.44
C ILE A 193 2.44 -13.96 22.46
N ARG A 194 3.04 -15.14 22.28
CA ARG A 194 4.50 -15.31 22.34
C ARG A 194 5.18 -14.93 21.02
N PHE A 195 4.54 -15.29 19.91
CA PHE A 195 5.01 -15.06 18.55
C PHE A 195 3.83 -14.69 17.65
N ARG A 196 4.10 -14.29 16.41
CA ARG A 196 3.06 -14.17 15.39
C ARG A 196 2.49 -15.55 15.08
N THR A 197 1.20 -15.74 15.33
CA THR A 197 0.54 -17.01 15.03
C THR A 197 0.48 -17.24 13.52
N VAL A 198 0.43 -18.50 13.08
CA VAL A 198 0.39 -18.84 11.65
C VAL A 198 -0.85 -18.26 10.98
N THR A 199 -2.02 -18.34 11.62
CA THR A 199 -3.29 -17.85 11.03
C THR A 199 -3.57 -16.37 11.32
N GLY A 200 -2.66 -15.67 12.00
CA GLY A 200 -2.82 -14.25 12.35
C GLY A 200 -3.78 -13.96 13.52
N ILE A 201 -4.26 -14.99 14.22
CA ILE A 201 -5.06 -14.81 15.44
C ILE A 201 -4.23 -14.21 16.58
N CYS A 202 -4.91 -13.59 17.54
CA CYS A 202 -4.33 -13.10 18.80
C CYS A 202 -3.22 -12.04 18.68
N ASN A 203 -3.12 -11.36 17.52
CA ASN A 203 -2.26 -10.18 17.40
C ASN A 203 -2.82 -9.03 18.26
N ASP A 204 -4.12 -8.76 18.15
CA ASP A 204 -4.86 -8.03 19.19
C ASP A 204 -5.39 -9.05 20.22
N ILE A 205 -4.87 -8.97 21.45
CA ILE A 205 -5.15 -9.98 22.47
C ILE A 205 -6.60 -9.94 22.97
N TYR A 206 -7.30 -8.82 22.78
CA TYR A 206 -8.71 -8.65 23.18
C TYR A 206 -9.68 -8.91 22.03
N ASN A 207 -9.18 -9.02 20.80
CA ASN A 207 -9.94 -9.26 19.58
C ASN A 207 -9.31 -10.42 18.80
N PRO A 208 -9.40 -11.66 19.31
CA PRO A 208 -8.62 -12.80 18.83
C PRO A 208 -8.64 -13.09 17.32
N ILE A 209 -9.73 -12.82 16.58
CA ILE A 209 -9.77 -13.09 15.12
C ILE A 209 -9.38 -11.88 14.26
N MET A 210 -9.14 -10.71 14.86
CA MET A 210 -8.87 -9.50 14.08
C MET A 210 -7.65 -9.69 13.17
N GLY A 211 -7.79 -9.35 11.88
CA GLY A 211 -6.74 -9.51 10.87
C GLY A 211 -6.34 -10.96 10.55
N SER A 212 -6.99 -11.98 11.13
CA SER A 212 -6.67 -13.38 10.86
C SER A 212 -7.14 -13.81 9.47
N ALA A 213 -6.51 -14.85 8.93
CA ALA A 213 -6.95 -15.45 7.67
C ALA A 213 -8.42 -15.90 7.75
N GLY A 214 -9.15 -15.72 6.66
CA GLY A 214 -10.57 -16.02 6.51
C GLY A 214 -11.52 -14.92 6.98
N THR A 215 -11.03 -13.79 7.49
CA THR A 215 -11.88 -12.66 7.88
C THR A 215 -12.36 -11.86 6.66
N PRO A 216 -13.63 -11.39 6.63
CA PRO A 216 -14.14 -10.51 5.59
C PRO A 216 -13.29 -9.26 5.39
N PHE A 217 -13.05 -8.88 4.13
CA PHE A 217 -12.44 -7.58 3.80
C PHE A 217 -13.30 -6.44 4.37
N ALA A 218 -12.65 -5.39 4.85
CA ALA A 218 -13.32 -4.15 5.24
C ALA A 218 -13.72 -3.33 4.00
N ARG A 219 -14.19 -2.10 4.21
CA ARG A 219 -14.43 -1.09 3.17
C ARG A 219 -13.91 0.28 3.63
N ASN A 220 -13.48 1.09 2.67
CA ASN A 220 -13.27 2.52 2.86
C ASN A 220 -14.42 3.39 2.33
N MET A 221 -15.49 2.76 1.89
CA MET A 221 -16.60 3.37 1.17
C MET A 221 -17.90 3.14 1.93
N GLU A 222 -18.81 4.12 1.90
CA GLU A 222 -20.16 3.93 2.46
C GLU A 222 -20.85 2.75 1.77
N PHE A 223 -21.40 1.81 2.54
CA PHE A 223 -21.93 0.56 2.02
C PHE A 223 -23.03 0.73 0.95
N ASP A 224 -23.84 1.79 1.04
CA ASP A 224 -24.90 2.10 0.07
C ASP A 224 -24.37 2.70 -1.25
N THR A 225 -23.10 3.08 -1.29
CA THR A 225 -22.37 3.49 -2.50
C THR A 225 -21.59 2.34 -3.14
N THR A 226 -21.38 1.25 -2.41
CA THR A 226 -20.81 0.01 -2.96
C THR A 226 -21.84 -0.73 -3.81
N PHE A 227 -21.37 -1.60 -4.72
CA PHE A 227 -22.19 -2.28 -5.72
C PHE A 227 -23.12 -1.31 -6.46
N PRO A 228 -22.58 -0.28 -7.14
CA PRO A 228 -23.38 0.81 -7.68
C PRO A 228 -24.39 0.37 -8.75
N GLU A 229 -24.22 -0.81 -9.35
CA GLU A 229 -25.20 -1.42 -10.25
C GLU A 229 -26.53 -1.78 -9.56
N LEU A 230 -26.53 -2.00 -8.24
CA LEU A 230 -27.75 -2.25 -7.47
C LEU A 230 -28.58 -0.99 -7.27
N GLY A 231 -28.00 0.20 -7.51
CA GLY A 231 -28.72 1.47 -7.42
C GLY A 231 -29.39 1.69 -6.06
N LEU A 232 -28.71 1.35 -4.96
CA LEU A 232 -29.32 1.30 -3.62
C LEU A 232 -29.82 2.65 -3.10
N ASN A 233 -29.18 3.75 -3.51
CA ASN A 233 -29.62 5.11 -3.17
C ASN A 233 -29.90 5.95 -4.43
N GLN A 234 -30.62 7.06 -4.25
CA GLN A 234 -31.06 7.92 -5.35
C GLN A 234 -29.89 8.60 -6.06
N LEU A 235 -28.83 9.00 -5.34
CA LEU A 235 -27.65 9.62 -5.92
C LEU A 235 -26.96 8.66 -6.90
N THR A 236 -26.72 7.41 -6.50
CA THR A 236 -26.14 6.37 -7.34
C THR A 236 -26.98 6.12 -8.59
N ARG A 237 -28.31 6.00 -8.44
CA ARG A 237 -29.23 5.85 -9.60
C ARG A 237 -29.14 7.04 -10.55
N ASN A 238 -29.19 8.26 -10.02
CA ASN A 238 -29.13 9.49 -10.82
C ASN A 238 -27.76 9.67 -11.51
N ARG A 239 -26.67 9.38 -10.80
CA ARG A 239 -25.30 9.47 -11.31
C ARG A 239 -25.08 8.50 -12.46
N HIS A 240 -25.57 7.26 -12.37
CA HIS A 240 -25.18 6.20 -13.29
C HIS A 240 -26.23 5.84 -14.33
N GLY A 241 -27.52 5.87 -14.01
CA GLY A 241 -28.58 5.35 -14.88
C GLY A 241 -28.34 3.87 -15.22
N ASN A 242 -28.51 3.50 -16.49
CA ASN A 242 -28.33 2.14 -17.03
C ASN A 242 -26.91 1.88 -17.60
N ARG A 243 -25.92 2.68 -17.19
CA ARG A 243 -24.55 2.64 -17.75
C ARG A 243 -23.62 1.67 -17.04
N LEU A 244 -24.05 1.05 -15.95
CA LEU A 244 -23.25 0.12 -15.16
C LEU A 244 -23.68 -1.32 -15.41
N GLY A 245 -22.71 -2.21 -15.28
CA GLY A 245 -22.88 -3.65 -15.20
C GLY A 245 -21.52 -4.32 -15.15
N LEU A 246 -21.50 -5.61 -14.82
CA LEU A 246 -20.27 -6.40 -14.75
C LEU A 246 -19.47 -6.36 -16.05
N LEU A 247 -20.14 -6.44 -17.21
CA LEU A 247 -19.52 -6.35 -18.53
C LEU A 247 -19.79 -5.03 -19.26
N LYS A 248 -20.16 -3.96 -18.54
CA LYS A 248 -20.52 -2.66 -19.13
C LYS A 248 -19.74 -1.48 -18.55
N PRO A 249 -19.00 -0.70 -19.36
CA PRO A 249 -18.60 -1.01 -20.74
C PRO A 249 -17.77 -2.29 -20.83
N ASP A 250 -17.67 -2.86 -22.03
CA ASP A 250 -17.02 -4.15 -22.28
C ASP A 250 -15.56 -4.17 -21.77
N PRO A 251 -15.20 -5.06 -20.82
CA PRO A 251 -13.88 -5.08 -20.19
C PRO A 251 -12.73 -5.33 -21.17
N GLN A 252 -12.92 -6.18 -22.18
CA GLN A 252 -11.87 -6.42 -23.17
C GLN A 252 -11.73 -5.24 -24.14
N VAL A 253 -12.81 -4.53 -24.47
CA VAL A 253 -12.68 -3.30 -25.26
C VAL A 253 -11.90 -2.23 -24.49
N ILE A 254 -12.15 -2.09 -23.18
CA ILE A 254 -11.36 -1.20 -22.31
C ILE A 254 -9.89 -1.65 -22.32
N SER A 255 -9.62 -2.93 -22.04
CA SER A 255 -8.26 -3.50 -22.05
C SER A 255 -7.53 -3.21 -23.36
N ARG A 256 -8.16 -3.48 -24.50
CA ARG A 256 -7.53 -3.36 -25.82
C ARG A 256 -7.31 -1.93 -26.25
N LYS A 257 -8.27 -1.02 -26.02
CA LYS A 257 -8.18 0.39 -26.46
C LYS A 257 -7.38 1.28 -25.50
N LEU A 258 -7.44 1.04 -24.19
CA LEU A 258 -6.88 1.96 -23.18
C LEU A 258 -5.62 1.42 -22.49
N PHE A 259 -5.43 0.11 -22.39
CA PHE A 259 -4.33 -0.46 -21.59
C PHE A 259 -3.19 -1.04 -22.43
N THR A 260 -3.49 -1.58 -23.61
CA THR A 260 -2.49 -2.16 -24.51
C THR A 260 -1.27 -1.25 -24.72
N ARG A 261 -0.07 -1.75 -24.41
CA ARG A 261 1.19 -1.09 -24.80
C ARG A 261 1.48 -1.27 -26.28
N ALA A 262 1.70 -0.18 -27.00
CA ALA A 262 2.00 -0.18 -28.43
C ALA A 262 3.39 -0.79 -28.70
N GLN A 263 3.55 -1.49 -29.83
CA GLN A 263 4.79 -2.15 -30.23
C GLN A 263 5.24 -1.68 -31.61
N SER A 264 6.44 -1.13 -31.71
CA SER A 264 7.08 -0.76 -32.98
C SER A 264 7.54 -1.98 -33.77
N ARG A 265 7.86 -3.08 -33.08
CA ARG A 265 8.28 -4.38 -33.64
C ARG A 265 7.50 -5.53 -32.99
N PRO A 266 6.21 -5.71 -33.34
CA PRO A 266 5.36 -6.72 -32.73
C PRO A 266 5.94 -8.14 -32.79
N GLU A 267 6.65 -8.49 -33.86
CA GLU A 267 7.33 -9.77 -34.05
C GLU A 267 8.52 -9.98 -33.09
N ALA A 268 9.22 -8.92 -32.71
CA ALA A 268 10.32 -8.98 -31.74
C ALA A 268 9.82 -9.05 -30.28
N CYS A 269 8.59 -8.59 -30.03
CA CYS A 269 7.93 -8.70 -28.74
C CYS A 269 7.20 -10.04 -28.60
N ASN A 270 6.54 -10.49 -29.68
CA ASN A 270 5.76 -11.72 -29.76
C ASN A 270 4.80 -11.88 -28.56
N ASP A 271 3.95 -10.88 -28.33
CA ASP A 271 3.04 -10.80 -27.17
C ASP A 271 3.72 -11.01 -25.80
N GLY A 272 4.98 -10.62 -25.69
CA GLY A 272 5.80 -10.72 -24.49
C GLY A 272 6.61 -11.99 -24.37
N TYR A 273 6.53 -12.92 -25.34
CA TYR A 273 7.37 -14.11 -25.42
C TYR A 273 8.77 -13.83 -25.99
N GLY A 274 9.01 -12.63 -26.53
CA GLY A 274 10.28 -12.26 -27.15
C GLY A 274 10.61 -13.14 -28.37
N VAL A 275 11.91 -13.34 -28.61
CA VAL A 275 12.41 -14.15 -29.73
C VAL A 275 13.11 -15.41 -29.22
N ALA A 276 13.25 -16.39 -30.10
CA ALA A 276 13.85 -17.69 -29.76
C ALA A 276 15.23 -17.56 -29.07
N GLY A 277 15.47 -18.42 -28.08
CA GLY A 277 16.73 -18.48 -27.34
C GLY A 277 17.01 -17.28 -26.44
N ASN A 278 16.01 -16.45 -26.11
CA ASN A 278 16.18 -15.22 -25.32
C ASN A 278 17.19 -14.25 -25.94
N SER A 279 17.30 -14.23 -27.27
CA SER A 279 18.26 -13.38 -27.98
C SER A 279 18.08 -11.90 -27.61
N THR A 280 19.20 -11.16 -27.55
CA THR A 280 19.20 -9.71 -27.28
C THR A 280 18.44 -8.90 -28.34
N ALA A 281 18.16 -9.49 -29.50
CA ALA A 281 17.31 -8.92 -30.54
C ALA A 281 15.84 -8.79 -30.15
N GLY A 282 15.36 -9.56 -29.15
CA GLY A 282 13.99 -9.46 -28.65
C GLY A 282 13.69 -8.05 -28.13
N ASN A 283 12.46 -7.58 -28.29
CA ASN A 283 12.12 -6.22 -27.89
C ASN A 283 10.63 -6.06 -27.66
N CYS A 284 10.24 -5.67 -26.45
CA CYS A 284 8.90 -5.16 -26.17
C CYS A 284 9.00 -3.71 -25.72
N ASP A 285 8.33 -2.81 -26.43
CA ASP A 285 8.29 -1.39 -26.11
C ASP A 285 7.36 -1.15 -24.92
N TYR A 286 7.77 -0.27 -24.01
CA TYR A 286 6.97 0.18 -22.88
C TYR A 286 7.46 1.55 -22.41
N LYS A 287 6.56 2.32 -21.80
CA LYS A 287 6.91 3.58 -21.13
C LYS A 287 7.63 3.25 -19.84
N LYS A 288 8.89 3.64 -19.73
CA LYS A 288 9.73 3.40 -18.54
C LYS A 288 9.47 4.46 -17.49
N ALA A 289 9.42 4.06 -16.22
CA ALA A 289 9.48 5.03 -15.12
C ALA A 289 10.86 5.73 -15.12
N PRO A 290 10.92 7.03 -14.78
CA PRO A 290 12.15 7.82 -14.91
C PRO A 290 13.25 7.40 -13.93
N PHE A 291 12.91 6.92 -12.73
CA PHE A 291 13.86 6.60 -11.66
C PHE A 291 13.71 5.19 -11.03
N PHE A 292 12.58 4.50 -11.23
CA PHE A 292 12.26 3.28 -10.48
C PHE A 292 12.67 2.01 -11.24
N ASN A 293 13.13 0.97 -10.54
CA ASN A 293 13.71 -0.24 -11.17
C ASN A 293 12.82 -1.49 -11.02
N VAL A 294 13.12 -2.55 -11.77
CA VAL A 294 12.28 -3.76 -11.81
C VAL A 294 12.27 -4.53 -10.49
N LEU A 295 13.30 -4.39 -9.64
CA LEU A 295 13.26 -4.95 -8.28
C LEU A 295 12.02 -4.44 -7.54
N ALA A 296 11.75 -3.14 -7.61
CA ALA A 296 10.60 -2.56 -6.95
C ALA A 296 9.23 -3.00 -7.51
N ALA A 297 9.16 -3.37 -8.79
CA ALA A 297 7.94 -3.94 -9.37
C ALA A 297 7.61 -5.30 -8.74
N PHE A 298 8.63 -6.14 -8.53
CA PHE A 298 8.44 -7.43 -7.89
C PHE A 298 8.39 -7.35 -6.36
N TRP A 299 9.00 -6.33 -5.75
CA TRP A 299 8.85 -6.07 -4.31
C TRP A 299 7.39 -5.93 -3.97
N ILE A 300 6.63 -5.13 -4.73
CA ILE A 300 5.23 -4.91 -4.39
C ILE A 300 4.36 -6.15 -4.59
N GLN A 301 4.64 -6.97 -5.60
CA GLN A 301 3.99 -8.28 -5.72
C GLN A 301 4.29 -9.16 -4.48
N PHE A 302 5.55 -9.17 -4.03
CA PHE A 302 5.97 -9.93 -2.84
C PHE A 302 5.25 -9.45 -1.57
N MET A 303 4.91 -8.16 -1.46
CA MET A 303 4.09 -7.63 -0.36
C MET A 303 2.61 -8.00 -0.48
N THR A 304 2.04 -7.95 -1.70
CA THR A 304 0.63 -8.35 -1.86
C THR A 304 0.39 -9.80 -1.49
N HIS A 305 1.39 -10.67 -1.64
CA HIS A 305 1.38 -12.06 -1.16
C HIS A 305 1.46 -12.19 0.36
N ASP A 306 1.82 -11.13 1.10
CA ASP A 306 1.76 -11.06 2.57
C ASP A 306 0.38 -10.63 3.05
N TRP A 307 -0.23 -9.69 2.32
CA TRP A 307 -1.34 -8.87 2.81
C TRP A 307 -2.72 -9.46 2.56
N PHE A 308 -2.97 -9.95 1.34
CA PHE A 308 -4.32 -10.32 0.96
C PHE A 308 -4.39 -11.37 -0.15
N SER A 309 -5.47 -12.15 -0.13
CA SER A 309 -5.88 -12.96 -1.25
C SER A 309 -7.39 -13.18 -1.23
N HIS A 310 -8.06 -13.01 -2.37
CA HIS A 310 -9.43 -13.51 -2.57
C HIS A 310 -9.44 -15.00 -2.97
N LEU A 311 -8.29 -15.54 -3.38
CA LEU A 311 -8.15 -16.92 -3.82
C LEU A 311 -7.99 -17.86 -2.63
N ASP A 312 -8.56 -19.04 -2.76
CA ASP A 312 -8.29 -20.16 -1.86
C ASP A 312 -7.40 -21.16 -2.60
N GLU A 313 -6.14 -21.28 -2.18
CA GLU A 313 -5.14 -22.20 -2.76
C GLU A 313 -5.00 -22.08 -4.30
N GLY A 314 -4.94 -20.85 -4.81
CA GLY A 314 -4.85 -20.54 -6.24
C GLY A 314 -6.15 -20.67 -7.04
N HIS A 315 -7.28 -20.93 -6.36
CA HIS A 315 -8.58 -21.12 -7.00
C HIS A 315 -9.60 -20.04 -6.64
N ASN A 316 -10.56 -19.92 -7.54
CA ASN A 316 -11.81 -19.17 -7.42
C ASN A 316 -12.98 -20.18 -7.47
N ALA A 317 -14.22 -19.69 -7.46
CA ALA A 317 -15.39 -20.55 -7.58
C ALA A 317 -15.37 -21.32 -8.93
N PRO A 318 -15.84 -22.58 -8.98
CA PRO A 318 -15.67 -23.44 -10.16
C PRO A 318 -16.50 -22.99 -11.38
N GLU A 319 -17.47 -22.11 -11.21
CA GLU A 319 -18.31 -21.63 -12.30
C GLU A 319 -17.59 -20.60 -13.18
N TYR A 320 -17.69 -20.78 -14.50
CA TYR A 320 -17.17 -19.82 -15.46
C TYR A 320 -18.12 -18.65 -15.74
N MET A 321 -17.54 -17.51 -16.13
CA MET A 321 -18.23 -16.32 -16.61
C MET A 321 -17.46 -15.67 -17.77
N LYS A 322 -18.20 -14.98 -18.65
CA LYS A 322 -17.63 -14.27 -19.81
C LYS A 322 -16.79 -13.06 -19.40
N VAL A 323 -15.78 -12.74 -20.22
CA VAL A 323 -14.84 -11.63 -19.99
C VAL A 323 -15.13 -10.38 -20.86
N GLY A 324 -16.04 -10.47 -21.84
CA GLY A 324 -16.37 -9.38 -22.77
C GLY A 324 -16.03 -9.74 -24.21
N CYS A 325 -15.54 -8.76 -24.99
CA CYS A 325 -15.39 -8.80 -26.44
C CYS A 325 -16.73 -9.01 -27.17
N THR A 326 -17.75 -8.27 -26.75
CA THR A 326 -19.13 -8.40 -27.26
C THR A 326 -19.67 -7.10 -27.85
N SER A 327 -19.40 -5.96 -27.22
CA SER A 327 -19.97 -4.68 -27.62
C SER A 327 -18.99 -3.51 -27.45
N GLN A 328 -19.25 -2.43 -28.18
CA GLN A 328 -18.58 -1.14 -28.00
C GLN A 328 -19.59 0.02 -28.08
N LEU A 329 -19.19 1.20 -27.61
CA LEU A 329 -19.99 2.40 -27.77
C LEU A 329 -19.68 3.09 -29.10
N ILE A 330 -20.73 3.45 -29.84
CA ILE A 330 -20.69 4.31 -31.03
C ILE A 330 -21.74 5.40 -30.83
N ASN A 331 -21.31 6.67 -30.76
CA ASN A 331 -22.18 7.81 -30.48
C ASN A 331 -23.05 7.62 -29.23
N ASN A 332 -22.45 7.19 -28.11
CA ASN A 332 -23.11 6.85 -26.83
C ASN A 332 -24.12 5.67 -26.89
N ALA A 333 -24.27 5.00 -28.02
CA ALA A 333 -25.11 3.82 -28.16
C ALA A 333 -24.25 2.55 -28.17
N GLU A 334 -24.68 1.54 -27.43
CA GLU A 334 -24.03 0.23 -27.41
C GLU A 334 -24.34 -0.53 -28.70
N LYS A 335 -23.29 -1.02 -29.37
CA LYS A 335 -23.37 -1.78 -30.62
C LYS A 335 -22.54 -3.05 -30.50
N PRO A 336 -23.03 -4.20 -31.02
CA PRO A 336 -22.22 -5.42 -31.10
C PRO A 336 -20.94 -5.18 -31.92
N LEU A 337 -19.85 -5.84 -31.54
CA LEU A 337 -18.62 -5.86 -32.34
C LEU A 337 -18.80 -6.77 -33.57
N THR A 338 -18.30 -6.33 -34.74
CA THR A 338 -18.22 -7.21 -35.92
C THR A 338 -17.01 -8.15 -35.83
N PRO A 339 -16.96 -9.26 -36.59
CA PRO A 339 -15.78 -10.12 -36.65
C PRO A 339 -14.48 -9.38 -37.00
N GLU A 340 -14.55 -8.40 -37.91
CA GLU A 340 -13.40 -7.58 -38.31
C GLU A 340 -12.94 -6.68 -37.17
N GLU A 341 -13.87 -6.12 -36.39
CA GLU A 341 -13.56 -5.31 -35.22
C GLU A 341 -12.94 -6.14 -34.09
N ILE A 342 -13.45 -7.35 -33.85
CA ILE A 342 -12.88 -8.31 -32.90
C ILE A 342 -11.44 -8.62 -33.28
N GLN A 343 -11.19 -8.96 -34.56
CA GLN A 343 -9.85 -9.24 -35.07
C GLN A 343 -8.93 -8.03 -34.94
N LYS A 344 -9.40 -6.82 -35.29
CA LYS A 344 -8.62 -5.58 -35.21
C LYS A 344 -8.26 -5.19 -33.78
N LEU A 345 -9.19 -5.37 -32.84
CA LEU A 345 -8.95 -5.12 -31.42
C LEU A 345 -8.04 -6.19 -30.80
N GLY A 346 -8.03 -7.39 -31.36
CA GLY A 346 -7.36 -8.55 -30.77
C GLY A 346 -8.02 -9.01 -29.46
N CYS A 347 -9.32 -8.72 -29.29
CA CYS A 347 -10.10 -9.27 -28.17
C CYS A 347 -10.62 -10.66 -28.51
N ARG A 348 -11.07 -11.41 -27.49
CA ARG A 348 -11.44 -12.82 -27.60
C ARG A 348 -12.83 -13.10 -27.01
N PRO A 349 -13.86 -13.34 -27.85
CA PRO A 349 -15.22 -13.65 -27.38
C PRO A 349 -15.33 -14.99 -26.62
N GLY A 350 -14.36 -15.89 -26.85
CA GLY A 350 -14.27 -17.19 -26.19
C GLY A 350 -13.62 -17.15 -24.80
N ASP A 351 -13.11 -16.00 -24.34
CA ASP A 351 -12.50 -15.88 -23.02
C ASP A 351 -13.56 -16.00 -21.92
N GLU A 352 -13.27 -16.90 -20.99
CA GLU A 352 -14.04 -17.15 -19.78
C GLU A 352 -13.09 -17.28 -18.59
N ILE A 353 -13.56 -16.89 -17.40
CA ILE A 353 -12.83 -16.94 -16.14
C ILE A 353 -13.72 -17.54 -15.06
N ASP A 354 -13.11 -18.05 -13.99
CA ASP A 354 -13.82 -18.45 -12.77
C ASP A 354 -14.54 -17.24 -12.14
N LYS A 355 -15.70 -17.44 -11.52
CA LYS A 355 -16.36 -16.42 -10.68
C LYS A 355 -15.62 -16.23 -9.36
N ALA A 356 -15.68 -15.03 -8.78
CA ALA A 356 -15.07 -14.82 -7.47
C ALA A 356 -15.87 -15.56 -6.38
N TYR A 357 -15.19 -15.93 -5.29
CA TYR A 357 -15.89 -16.38 -4.09
C TYR A 357 -16.71 -15.25 -3.47
N VAL A 358 -17.92 -15.58 -3.04
CA VAL A 358 -18.79 -14.67 -2.30
C VAL A 358 -19.06 -15.27 -0.92
N ALA A 359 -18.66 -14.57 0.14
CA ALA A 359 -18.80 -15.04 1.50
C ALA A 359 -20.23 -14.90 2.02
N GLU A 360 -20.88 -13.77 1.70
CA GLU A 360 -22.27 -13.50 2.03
C GLU A 360 -22.88 -12.59 0.95
N SER A 361 -24.11 -12.89 0.53
CA SER A 361 -24.88 -12.11 -0.45
C SER A 361 -26.34 -11.90 -0.07
N SER A 362 -26.76 -12.33 1.13
CA SER A 362 -28.09 -12.05 1.65
C SER A 362 -28.29 -10.54 1.81
N ALA A 363 -29.54 -10.06 1.81
CA ALA A 363 -29.82 -8.63 1.99
C ALA A 363 -29.24 -8.15 3.34
N PRO A 364 -28.42 -7.08 3.36
CA PRO A 364 -27.82 -6.60 4.60
C PRO A 364 -28.89 -6.05 5.54
N ALA A 365 -28.72 -6.28 6.84
CA ALA A 365 -29.54 -5.65 7.87
C ALA A 365 -29.40 -4.12 7.80
N LYS A 366 -30.46 -3.42 8.21
CA LYS A 366 -30.53 -1.96 8.25
C LYS A 366 -30.75 -1.47 9.68
N PHE A 367 -30.18 -0.32 10.00
CA PHE A 367 -30.42 0.36 11.27
C PHE A 367 -30.55 1.86 11.08
N THR A 368 -31.28 2.52 11.98
CA THR A 368 -31.44 3.98 11.97
C THR A 368 -30.69 4.61 13.14
N TYR A 369 -30.04 5.74 12.89
CA TYR A 369 -29.41 6.56 13.93
C TYR A 369 -29.45 8.04 13.49
N ASN A 370 -29.84 8.93 14.40
CA ASN A 370 -29.99 10.37 14.13
C ASN A 370 -30.76 10.70 12.84
N GLY A 371 -31.84 9.96 12.55
CA GLY A 371 -32.68 10.17 11.37
C GLY A 371 -32.09 9.70 10.04
N LYS A 372 -30.88 9.12 10.02
CA LYS A 372 -30.27 8.48 8.84
C LYS A 372 -30.39 6.96 8.95
N GLU A 373 -30.76 6.31 7.84
CA GLU A 373 -30.72 4.85 7.70
C GLU A 373 -29.33 4.41 7.20
N TYR A 374 -28.82 3.31 7.74
CA TYR A 374 -27.52 2.73 7.44
C TYR A 374 -27.65 1.24 7.13
N LEU A 375 -26.74 0.72 6.31
CA LEU A 375 -26.53 -0.73 6.16
C LEU A 375 -25.55 -1.22 7.23
N ALA A 376 -25.77 -2.42 7.77
CA ALA A 376 -24.87 -3.03 8.75
C ALA A 376 -23.60 -3.63 8.13
N ARG A 377 -23.62 -3.93 6.83
CA ARG A 377 -22.49 -4.41 6.02
C ARG A 377 -22.72 -4.08 4.54
N ALA A 378 -21.72 -4.33 3.70
CA ALA A 378 -21.87 -4.26 2.26
C ALA A 378 -22.89 -5.31 1.74
N PRO A 379 -23.56 -5.04 0.60
CA PRO A 379 -24.50 -5.97 -0.04
C PRO A 379 -23.95 -7.37 -0.27
N LYS A 380 -22.69 -7.46 -0.73
CA LYS A 380 -21.93 -8.71 -0.80
C LYS A 380 -20.57 -8.51 -0.14
N THR A 381 -20.03 -9.58 0.43
CA THR A 381 -18.70 -9.59 1.07
C THR A 381 -17.85 -10.73 0.51
N ALA A 382 -16.53 -10.55 0.59
CA ALA A 382 -15.53 -11.60 0.33
C ALA A 382 -14.59 -11.71 1.53
N ARG A 383 -13.92 -12.85 1.66
CA ARG A 383 -12.95 -13.11 2.73
C ARG A 383 -11.54 -12.86 2.22
N ASN A 384 -10.70 -12.27 3.08
CA ASN A 384 -9.27 -12.35 2.89
C ASN A 384 -8.81 -13.74 3.33
N MET A 385 -8.37 -14.56 2.38
CA MET A 385 -7.88 -15.91 2.63
C MET A 385 -6.41 -15.92 3.10
N ASN A 386 -5.78 -14.74 3.15
CA ASN A 386 -4.49 -14.51 3.77
C ASN A 386 -4.64 -13.75 5.10
N THR A 387 -3.56 -13.67 5.89
CA THR A 387 -3.51 -12.79 7.06
C THR A 387 -3.47 -11.33 6.63
N GLY A 388 -4.28 -10.46 7.26
CA GLY A 388 -4.22 -9.02 7.01
C GLY A 388 -3.03 -8.33 7.67
N TRP A 389 -2.31 -9.02 8.56
CA TRP A 389 -1.16 -8.46 9.26
C TRP A 389 0.08 -8.42 8.37
N TRP A 390 0.98 -7.49 8.67
CA TRP A 390 2.34 -7.52 8.13
C TRP A 390 3.18 -8.51 8.93
N ASP A 391 3.10 -9.79 8.58
CA ASP A 391 3.70 -10.89 9.34
C ASP A 391 4.62 -11.82 8.53
N ALA A 392 4.92 -11.40 7.30
CA ALA A 392 5.70 -12.15 6.31
C ALA A 392 5.05 -13.51 6.00
N SER A 393 3.73 -13.56 5.90
CA SER A 393 2.93 -14.77 5.68
C SER A 393 3.33 -15.50 4.38
N GLN A 394 3.81 -14.76 3.38
CA GLN A 394 4.34 -15.30 2.13
C GLN A 394 5.56 -16.20 2.35
N LEU A 395 6.36 -15.96 3.40
CA LEU A 395 7.50 -16.78 3.78
C LEU A 395 7.12 -17.86 4.81
N TYR A 396 6.26 -17.50 5.77
CA TYR A 396 6.09 -18.29 7.00
C TYR A 396 4.78 -19.06 7.13
N GLY A 397 3.78 -18.75 6.29
CA GLY A 397 2.46 -19.38 6.30
C GLY A 397 1.37 -18.50 6.92
N PHE A 398 0.17 -18.67 6.39
CA PHE A 398 -1.11 -18.06 6.82
C PHE A 398 -2.17 -19.10 7.21
N SER A 399 -1.83 -20.38 7.11
CA SER A 399 -2.68 -21.55 7.38
C SER A 399 -1.82 -22.77 7.73
N ASP A 400 -2.41 -23.81 8.31
CA ASP A 400 -1.68 -25.08 8.56
C ASP A 400 -1.15 -25.70 7.25
N ALA A 401 -1.89 -25.57 6.15
CA ALA A 401 -1.48 -26.07 4.85
C ALA A 401 -0.27 -25.30 4.30
N SER A 402 -0.32 -23.97 4.28
CA SER A 402 0.81 -23.13 3.85
C SER A 402 2.02 -23.28 4.78
N ARG A 403 1.83 -23.45 6.11
CA ARG A 403 2.93 -23.68 7.05
C ARG A 403 3.69 -24.97 6.75
N LYS A 404 2.99 -26.05 6.37
CA LYS A 404 3.61 -27.35 6.02
C LYS A 404 4.48 -27.28 4.76
N ARG A 405 4.30 -26.26 3.92
CA ARG A 405 5.13 -26.00 2.75
C ARG A 405 6.51 -25.47 3.10
N VAL A 406 6.64 -24.74 4.21
CA VAL A 406 7.89 -24.11 4.65
C VAL A 406 8.89 -25.18 5.07
N LYS A 407 9.95 -25.36 4.27
CA LYS A 407 11.00 -26.35 4.52
C LYS A 407 12.04 -25.79 5.48
N ARG A 408 12.34 -26.56 6.52
CA ARG A 408 13.36 -26.21 7.54
C ARG A 408 14.54 -27.15 7.41
N ASP A 409 15.73 -26.64 7.66
CA ASP A 409 16.95 -27.43 7.55
C ASP A 409 16.94 -28.55 8.60
N PRO A 410 17.10 -29.83 8.22
CA PRO A 410 17.09 -30.94 9.17
C PRO A 410 18.28 -30.93 10.14
N SER A 411 19.40 -30.28 9.79
CA SER A 411 20.61 -30.18 10.60
C SER A 411 20.54 -29.04 11.62
N ASP A 412 19.89 -27.93 11.29
CA ASP A 412 19.50 -26.87 12.22
C ASP A 412 18.11 -26.41 11.89
N ARG A 413 17.12 -26.96 12.60
CA ARG A 413 15.72 -26.61 12.35
C ARG A 413 15.47 -25.11 12.50
N ALA A 414 16.29 -24.33 13.20
CA ALA A 414 16.07 -22.88 13.27
C ALA A 414 16.17 -22.20 11.91
N LYS A 415 16.83 -22.81 10.92
CA LYS A 415 17.01 -22.29 9.56
C LYS A 415 15.92 -22.75 8.59
N MET A 416 15.66 -21.92 7.59
CA MET A 416 15.00 -22.36 6.36
C MET A 416 15.94 -23.27 5.56
N MET A 417 15.39 -24.31 4.94
CA MET A 417 16.16 -25.22 4.10
C MET A 417 16.59 -24.50 2.83
N LEU A 418 17.89 -24.46 2.58
CA LEU A 418 18.48 -23.99 1.33
C LEU A 418 19.40 -25.08 0.79
N GLU A 419 19.23 -25.43 -0.47
CA GLU A 419 19.99 -26.48 -1.15
C GLU A 419 21.01 -25.84 -2.10
N PRO A 420 22.25 -26.34 -2.15
CA PRO A 420 23.16 -26.00 -3.23
C PRO A 420 22.56 -26.46 -4.56
N THR A 421 22.39 -25.56 -5.52
CA THR A 421 21.84 -25.91 -6.83
C THR A 421 22.59 -25.21 -7.94
N GLY A 422 22.76 -25.90 -9.07
CA GLY A 422 23.46 -25.38 -10.24
C GLY A 422 24.97 -25.65 -10.21
N SER A 423 25.60 -25.42 -11.35
CA SER A 423 27.05 -25.54 -11.56
C SER A 423 27.77 -24.18 -11.64
N ARG A 424 27.06 -23.08 -11.30
CA ARG A 424 27.60 -21.72 -11.41
C ARG A 424 28.65 -21.46 -10.33
N SER A 425 29.76 -20.86 -10.73
CA SER A 425 30.77 -20.35 -9.82
C SER A 425 30.36 -18.96 -9.31
N GLY A 426 30.32 -18.80 -7.99
CA GLY A 426 30.05 -17.52 -7.33
C GLY A 426 29.85 -17.70 -5.83
N GLU A 427 30.37 -16.77 -5.02
CA GLU A 427 30.25 -16.85 -3.56
C GLU A 427 28.78 -16.88 -3.12
N GLY A 428 27.91 -16.12 -3.78
CA GLY A 428 26.47 -16.09 -3.49
C GLY A 428 25.70 -17.36 -3.87
N GLU A 429 26.27 -18.28 -4.65
CA GLU A 429 25.66 -19.58 -4.98
C GLU A 429 25.83 -20.58 -3.82
N LYS A 430 26.87 -20.40 -3.00
CA LYS A 430 27.14 -21.26 -1.82
C LYS A 430 26.07 -21.16 -0.74
N LEU A 431 25.32 -20.06 -0.72
CA LEU A 431 24.21 -19.85 0.21
C LEU A 431 22.97 -20.70 -0.14
N GLY A 432 22.96 -21.35 -1.30
CA GLY A 432 21.88 -22.25 -1.72
C GLY A 432 20.58 -21.52 -2.12
N TYR A 433 19.60 -22.32 -2.53
CA TYR A 433 18.29 -21.89 -2.99
C TYR A 433 17.20 -22.69 -2.28
N LEU A 434 15.98 -22.14 -2.26
CA LEU A 434 14.82 -22.88 -1.76
C LEU A 434 14.66 -24.21 -2.53
N PRO A 435 14.34 -25.31 -1.82
CA PRO A 435 14.06 -26.60 -2.44
C PRO A 435 12.80 -26.51 -3.31
N VAL A 436 12.61 -27.48 -4.19
CA VAL A 436 11.35 -27.63 -4.96
C VAL A 436 10.32 -28.37 -4.09
N PHE A 437 9.03 -28.09 -4.30
CA PHE A 437 7.96 -28.90 -3.71
C PHE A 437 8.15 -30.40 -4.00
N GLN A 438 7.95 -31.23 -2.98
CA GLN A 438 8.10 -32.68 -3.05
C GLN A 438 6.74 -33.37 -3.21
N PRO A 439 6.71 -34.61 -3.75
CA PRO A 439 5.50 -35.42 -3.73
C PRO A 439 4.95 -35.56 -2.30
N GLY A 440 3.66 -35.26 -2.10
CA GLY A 440 3.01 -35.29 -0.80
C GLY A 440 2.95 -33.94 -0.07
N ASP A 441 3.63 -32.91 -0.60
CA ASP A 441 3.41 -31.55 -0.11
C ASP A 441 1.98 -31.10 -0.41
N PRO A 442 1.33 -30.34 0.51
CA PRO A 442 -0.04 -29.90 0.33
C PRO A 442 -0.06 -28.73 -0.65
N ILE A 443 0.02 -29.00 -1.95
CA ILE A 443 0.08 -27.95 -2.98
C ILE A 443 -1.07 -28.08 -3.98
N ASN A 444 -1.40 -26.97 -4.61
CA ASN A 444 -2.09 -27.01 -5.89
C ASN A 444 -1.19 -27.72 -6.92
N PRO A 445 -1.68 -28.71 -7.68
CA PRO A 445 -0.90 -29.43 -8.70
C PRO A 445 -0.22 -28.50 -9.72
N ASP A 446 -0.80 -27.34 -9.98
CA ASP A 446 -0.26 -26.31 -10.88
C ASP A 446 1.08 -25.71 -10.41
N TRP A 447 1.46 -25.92 -9.14
CA TRP A 447 2.73 -25.45 -8.56
C TRP A 447 3.83 -26.52 -8.60
N THR A 448 3.59 -27.66 -9.24
CA THR A 448 4.61 -28.70 -9.42
C THR A 448 5.85 -28.13 -10.11
N GLY A 449 7.03 -28.44 -9.56
CA GLY A 449 8.31 -27.94 -10.08
C GLY A 449 8.68 -26.52 -9.60
N GLN A 450 7.84 -25.87 -8.79
CA GLN A 450 8.13 -24.58 -8.17
C GLN A 450 8.90 -24.72 -6.86
N GLU A 451 9.65 -23.69 -6.47
CA GLU A 451 10.23 -23.59 -5.14
C GLU A 451 9.16 -23.69 -4.05
N ALA A 452 9.51 -24.43 -2.98
CA ALA A 452 8.68 -24.60 -1.82
C ALA A 452 8.60 -23.27 -1.05
N ALA A 453 7.39 -22.72 -0.98
CA ALA A 453 7.08 -21.48 -0.29
C ALA A 453 5.71 -21.59 0.39
N ALA A 454 5.48 -20.76 1.42
CA ALA A 454 4.18 -20.72 2.09
C ALA A 454 3.07 -20.24 1.14
N PHE A 455 3.29 -19.11 0.47
CA PHE A 455 2.41 -18.57 -0.56
C PHE A 455 3.00 -18.85 -1.95
N ALA A 456 2.30 -19.62 -2.78
CA ALA A 456 2.84 -20.15 -4.05
C ALA A 456 2.09 -19.64 -5.30
N ASP A 457 0.99 -18.91 -5.14
CA ASP A 457 0.15 -18.47 -6.27
C ASP A 457 0.88 -17.48 -7.18
N ASN A 458 0.48 -17.43 -8.46
CA ASN A 458 0.91 -16.44 -9.46
C ASN A 458 2.42 -16.15 -9.49
N TRP A 459 3.22 -17.22 -9.33
CA TRP A 459 4.67 -17.16 -9.17
C TRP A 459 5.41 -16.79 -10.46
N THR A 460 6.42 -15.92 -10.34
CA THR A 460 7.32 -15.50 -11.42
C THR A 460 8.77 -15.47 -10.92
N VAL A 461 9.73 -15.18 -11.80
CA VAL A 461 11.15 -14.98 -11.41
C VAL A 461 11.33 -13.96 -10.29
N GLY A 462 10.46 -12.95 -10.18
CA GLY A 462 10.51 -11.97 -9.10
C GLY A 462 10.12 -12.55 -7.73
N MET A 463 9.13 -13.44 -7.70
CA MET A 463 8.74 -14.15 -6.47
C MET A 463 9.83 -15.13 -6.05
N SER A 464 10.35 -15.91 -6.99
CA SER A 464 11.53 -16.75 -6.73
C SER A 464 12.69 -15.92 -6.17
N PHE A 465 12.97 -14.73 -6.72
CA PHE A 465 14.04 -13.85 -6.25
C PHE A 465 13.86 -13.45 -4.78
N TYR A 466 12.73 -12.84 -4.43
CA TYR A 466 12.53 -12.32 -3.08
C TYR A 466 12.40 -13.40 -2.02
N HIS A 467 11.76 -14.54 -2.34
CA HIS A 467 11.68 -15.64 -1.39
C HIS A 467 13.07 -16.25 -1.10
N ASN A 468 13.95 -16.37 -2.11
CA ASN A 468 15.33 -16.80 -1.88
C ASN A 468 16.14 -15.76 -1.09
N VAL A 469 15.98 -14.46 -1.37
CA VAL A 469 16.66 -13.38 -0.61
C VAL A 469 16.27 -13.43 0.86
N PHE A 470 14.98 -13.46 1.19
CA PHE A 470 14.55 -13.41 2.59
C PHE A 470 14.69 -14.74 3.32
N ALA A 471 14.75 -15.88 2.62
CA ALA A 471 15.17 -17.14 3.23
C ALA A 471 16.65 -17.12 3.64
N ARG A 472 17.51 -16.48 2.83
CA ARG A 472 18.91 -16.24 3.20
C ARG A 472 19.01 -15.26 4.37
N GLU A 473 18.25 -14.16 4.36
CA GLU A 473 18.25 -13.18 5.45
C GLU A 473 17.80 -13.81 6.78
N HIS A 474 16.76 -14.64 6.75
CA HIS A 474 16.35 -15.44 7.91
C HIS A 474 17.51 -16.29 8.45
N ASN A 475 18.21 -17.01 7.57
CA ASN A 475 19.32 -17.88 7.98
C ASN A 475 20.52 -17.08 8.52
N VAL A 476 20.79 -15.89 7.99
CA VAL A 476 21.83 -14.97 8.50
C VAL A 476 21.51 -14.52 9.93
N PHE A 477 20.26 -14.15 10.21
CA PHE A 477 19.83 -13.82 11.57
C PHE A 477 20.03 -15.01 12.53
N VAL A 478 19.64 -16.21 12.11
CA VAL A 478 19.83 -17.44 12.91
C VAL A 478 21.31 -17.68 13.19
N GLU A 479 22.19 -17.51 12.21
CA GLU A 479 23.64 -17.68 12.36
C GLU A 479 24.24 -16.68 13.34
N GLU A 480 23.90 -15.39 13.24
CA GLU A 480 24.41 -14.37 14.15
C GLU A 480 23.88 -14.60 15.58
N PHE A 481 22.61 -15.01 15.73
CA PHE A 481 22.07 -15.42 17.03
C PHE A 481 22.87 -16.57 17.64
N ARG A 482 23.17 -17.62 16.85
CA ARG A 482 23.96 -18.78 17.31
C ARG A 482 25.38 -18.38 17.71
N LYS A 483 26.01 -17.48 16.96
CA LYS A 483 27.33 -16.94 17.28
C LYS A 483 27.32 -16.16 18.60
N GLN A 484 26.34 -15.29 18.81
CA GLN A 484 26.15 -14.61 20.09
C GLN A 484 25.90 -15.62 21.22
N ALA A 485 25.06 -16.64 20.97
CA ALA A 485 24.77 -17.70 21.93
C ALA A 485 26.02 -18.51 22.32
N ALA A 486 26.93 -18.76 21.39
CA ALA A 486 28.19 -19.44 21.67
C ALA A 486 29.14 -18.59 22.53
N GLN A 487 29.14 -17.26 22.33
CA GLN A 487 29.98 -16.33 23.08
C GLN A 487 29.46 -16.09 24.50
N THR A 488 28.14 -16.00 24.67
CA THR A 488 27.49 -15.67 25.95
C THR A 488 26.34 -16.65 26.28
N PRO A 489 26.61 -17.96 26.46
CA PRO A 489 25.57 -18.99 26.55
C PRO A 489 24.64 -18.82 27.76
N ASP A 490 25.15 -18.28 28.86
CA ASP A 490 24.41 -18.06 30.09
C ASP A 490 23.77 -16.67 30.20
N ALA A 491 24.02 -15.78 29.24
CA ALA A 491 23.40 -14.46 29.23
C ALA A 491 21.92 -14.54 28.85
N ASP A 492 21.13 -13.58 29.33
CA ASP A 492 19.73 -13.40 28.95
C ASP A 492 19.62 -13.13 27.45
N SER A 493 18.87 -13.96 26.72
CA SER A 493 18.64 -13.80 25.29
C SER A 493 17.70 -12.63 24.94
N GLY A 494 17.01 -12.07 25.94
CA GLY A 494 15.95 -11.08 25.75
C GLY A 494 14.61 -11.69 25.33
N LEU A 495 14.57 -12.96 24.91
CA LEU A 495 13.32 -13.66 24.65
C LEU A 495 12.54 -13.87 25.95
N ARG A 496 11.21 -13.79 25.86
CA ARG A 496 10.29 -14.00 26.98
C ARG A 496 9.27 -15.06 26.64
N ASN A 497 8.80 -15.79 27.65
CA ASN A 497 7.69 -16.72 27.52
C ASN A 497 6.55 -16.21 28.40
N PRO A 498 5.42 -15.78 27.82
CA PRO A 498 4.29 -15.27 28.59
C PRO A 498 3.73 -16.26 29.63
N ALA A 499 3.89 -17.57 29.43
CA ALA A 499 3.49 -18.58 30.41
C ALA A 499 4.47 -18.73 31.58
N ARG A 500 5.70 -18.24 31.44
CA ARG A 500 6.77 -18.25 32.46
C ARG A 500 7.54 -16.91 32.41
N PRO A 501 6.87 -15.79 32.74
CA PRO A 501 7.34 -14.43 32.48
C PRO A 501 8.60 -14.05 33.29
N ASP A 502 8.75 -14.62 34.49
CA ASP A 502 9.91 -14.36 35.37
C ASP A 502 11.13 -15.26 35.05
N GLN A 503 10.96 -16.25 34.17
CA GLN A 503 12.04 -17.13 33.79
C GLN A 503 12.91 -16.46 32.72
N VAL A 504 14.16 -16.17 33.08
CA VAL A 504 15.19 -15.78 32.11
C VAL A 504 15.42 -16.93 31.14
N ILE A 505 15.29 -16.66 29.85
CA ILE A 505 15.65 -17.59 28.78
C ILE A 505 17.07 -17.26 28.38
N ARG A 506 18.04 -18.08 28.81
CA ARG A 506 19.44 -17.88 28.43
C ARG A 506 19.62 -18.26 26.96
N TYR A 507 20.62 -17.70 26.30
CA TYR A 507 20.93 -18.04 24.91
C TYR A 507 21.02 -19.55 24.65
N LYS A 508 21.65 -20.31 25.55
CA LYS A 508 21.77 -21.77 25.42
C LYS A 508 20.47 -22.55 25.59
N ASP A 509 19.46 -21.94 26.21
CA ASP A 509 18.15 -22.55 26.47
C ASP A 509 17.16 -22.31 25.31
N VAL A 510 17.50 -21.46 24.33
CA VAL A 510 16.64 -21.16 23.18
C VAL A 510 16.59 -22.35 22.22
N THR A 511 15.41 -22.93 22.07
CA THR A 511 15.17 -24.04 21.15
C THR A 511 15.20 -23.59 19.69
N ALA A 512 15.41 -24.54 18.77
CA ALA A 512 15.39 -24.25 17.34
C ALA A 512 14.04 -23.71 16.84
N ASP A 513 12.92 -24.17 17.43
CA ASP A 513 11.59 -23.67 17.08
C ASP A 513 11.34 -22.25 17.59
N GLU A 514 11.80 -21.93 18.81
CA GLU A 514 11.71 -20.56 19.34
C GLU A 514 12.58 -19.60 18.53
N LEU A 515 13.77 -20.02 18.10
CA LEU A 515 14.64 -19.18 17.28
C LEU A 515 14.06 -18.95 15.88
N PHE A 516 13.41 -19.94 15.28
CA PHE A 516 12.73 -19.79 13.99
C PHE A 516 11.60 -18.74 14.07
N GLU A 517 10.77 -18.78 15.11
CA GLU A 517 9.70 -17.80 15.30
C GLU A 517 10.22 -16.42 15.72
N ALA A 518 11.33 -16.35 16.47
CA ALA A 518 12.01 -15.10 16.74
C ALA A 518 12.56 -14.46 15.45
N ALA A 519 13.15 -15.26 14.56
CA ALA A 519 13.59 -14.81 13.25
C ALA A 519 12.41 -14.29 12.41
N ARG A 520 11.24 -14.96 12.43
CA ARG A 520 10.01 -14.44 11.79
C ARG A 520 9.66 -13.02 12.25
N LEU A 521 9.73 -12.73 13.55
CA LEU A 521 9.44 -11.39 14.08
C LEU A 521 10.37 -10.34 13.49
N VAL A 522 11.68 -10.63 13.45
CA VAL A 522 12.71 -9.71 12.94
C VAL A 522 12.56 -9.49 11.44
N ILE A 523 12.45 -10.57 10.66
CA ILE A 523 12.31 -10.49 9.20
C ILE A 523 11.01 -9.77 8.79
N ALA A 524 9.89 -10.02 9.48
CA ALA A 524 8.65 -9.30 9.20
C ALA A 524 8.78 -7.79 9.48
N ALA A 525 9.45 -7.41 10.58
CA ALA A 525 9.70 -6.01 10.91
C ALA A 525 10.67 -5.34 9.92
N GLU A 526 11.69 -6.06 9.47
CA GLU A 526 12.64 -5.58 8.46
C GLU A 526 11.95 -5.33 7.12
N ILE A 527 11.12 -6.27 6.65
CA ILE A 527 10.32 -6.11 5.43
C ILE A 527 9.42 -4.88 5.56
N ALA A 528 8.75 -4.71 6.71
CA ALA A 528 7.91 -3.55 6.99
C ALA A 528 8.68 -2.23 6.92
N LYS A 529 9.91 -2.22 7.46
CA LYS A 529 10.80 -1.06 7.45
C LYS A 529 11.23 -0.71 6.03
N ILE A 530 11.78 -1.67 5.28
CA ILE A 530 12.24 -1.47 3.89
C ILE A 530 11.10 -0.91 3.04
N HIS A 531 9.90 -1.49 3.17
CA HIS A 531 8.76 -1.02 2.42
C HIS A 531 8.37 0.43 2.77
N THR A 532 8.38 0.76 4.06
CA THR A 532 7.96 2.08 4.56
C THR A 532 8.98 3.17 4.19
N THR A 533 10.26 2.96 4.52
CA THR A 533 11.28 4.02 4.44
C THR A 533 12.05 4.03 3.12
N GLU A 534 12.05 2.93 2.36
CA GLU A 534 12.78 2.82 1.10
C GLU A 534 11.82 2.66 -0.09
N TRP A 535 11.01 1.60 -0.16
CA TRP A 535 10.18 1.35 -1.33
C TRP A 535 9.15 2.45 -1.57
N THR A 536 8.41 2.86 -0.52
CA THR A 536 7.35 3.87 -0.65
C THR A 536 7.93 5.25 -0.95
N THR A 537 9.08 5.60 -0.36
CA THR A 537 9.74 6.88 -0.62
C THR A 537 10.32 6.97 -2.04
N GLN A 538 10.67 5.82 -2.63
CA GLN A 538 11.02 5.78 -4.05
C GLN A 538 9.77 5.79 -4.95
N LEU A 539 8.68 5.11 -4.59
CA LEU A 539 7.44 5.15 -5.38
C LEU A 539 6.89 6.59 -5.47
N LEU A 540 6.86 7.27 -4.32
CA LEU A 540 6.30 8.60 -4.13
C LEU A 540 7.45 9.60 -3.97
N TYR A 541 8.22 9.75 -5.06
CA TYR A 541 9.49 10.46 -5.05
C TYR A 541 9.32 11.99 -5.01
N ASP A 542 9.11 12.52 -3.81
CA ASP A 542 9.15 13.94 -3.49
C ASP A 542 9.55 14.18 -2.02
N GLU A 543 9.89 15.43 -1.68
CA GLU A 543 10.35 15.79 -0.33
C GLU A 543 9.25 15.64 0.74
N PRO A 544 7.99 16.06 0.53
CA PRO A 544 6.90 15.83 1.50
C PRO A 544 6.67 14.35 1.82
N LEU A 545 6.58 13.47 0.82
CA LEU A 545 6.29 12.05 1.03
C LEU A 545 7.53 11.30 1.54
N TYR A 546 8.74 11.70 1.17
CA TYR A 546 9.95 11.23 1.84
C TYR A 546 9.90 11.50 3.35
N ARG A 547 9.58 12.75 3.75
CA ARG A 547 9.47 13.13 5.17
C ARG A 547 8.31 12.44 5.86
N GLY A 548 7.13 12.40 5.25
CA GLY A 548 5.93 11.78 5.80
C GLY A 548 6.13 10.29 6.07
N MET A 549 6.69 9.55 5.11
CA MET A 549 6.94 8.12 5.28
C MET A 549 8.03 7.83 6.31
N ASN A 550 9.11 8.61 6.34
CA ASN A 550 10.13 8.47 7.38
C ASN A 550 9.61 8.87 8.76
N ALA A 551 8.67 9.81 8.84
CA ALA A 551 8.00 10.19 10.09
C ALA A 551 7.04 9.11 10.60
N ASN A 552 6.38 8.35 9.70
CA ASN A 552 5.59 7.20 10.14
C ASN A 552 6.46 6.19 10.92
N TRP A 553 7.70 5.95 10.49
CA TRP A 553 8.60 5.01 11.19
C TRP A 553 9.34 5.64 12.38
N ASN A 554 9.97 6.80 12.18
CA ASN A 554 10.91 7.41 13.14
C ASN A 554 10.33 8.61 13.89
N GLY A 555 9.11 9.03 13.58
CA GLY A 555 8.52 10.31 14.02
C GLY A 555 9.04 11.52 13.24
N LEU A 556 8.28 12.61 13.25
CA LEU A 556 8.71 13.92 12.70
C LEU A 556 9.94 14.47 13.44
N LEU A 557 10.14 14.08 14.70
CA LEU A 557 11.33 14.44 15.49
C LEU A 557 12.58 13.64 15.10
N GLY A 558 12.39 12.50 14.42
CA GLY A 558 13.45 11.56 14.03
C GLY A 558 14.12 10.83 15.20
N VAL A 559 15.01 9.89 14.87
CA VAL A 559 15.92 9.28 15.86
C VAL A 559 17.09 10.24 16.08
N SER A 560 17.23 10.75 17.29
CA SER A 560 18.26 11.72 17.64
C SER A 560 19.05 11.24 18.86
N ASN A 561 20.38 11.34 18.78
CA ASN A 561 21.25 11.11 19.94
C ASN A 561 21.22 12.29 20.92
N LYS A 562 20.43 13.35 20.65
CA LYS A 562 20.24 14.49 21.55
C LYS A 562 19.18 14.15 22.62
N PRO A 563 19.53 14.14 23.92
CA PRO A 563 18.61 13.77 25.00
C PRO A 563 17.29 14.55 25.00
N GLU A 564 17.32 15.86 24.71
CA GLU A 564 16.08 16.68 24.68
C GLU A 564 15.08 16.29 23.58
N VAL A 565 15.54 15.80 22.42
CA VAL A 565 14.65 15.41 21.30
C VAL A 565 14.05 14.03 21.56
N GLU A 566 14.85 13.09 22.05
CA GLU A 566 14.38 11.77 22.47
C GLU A 566 13.40 11.88 23.66
N ALA A 567 13.66 12.83 24.56
CA ALA A 567 12.76 13.12 25.67
C ALA A 567 11.38 13.60 25.20
N LEU A 568 11.35 14.56 24.26
CA LEU A 568 10.10 15.04 23.67
C LEU A 568 9.35 13.91 22.95
N ARG A 569 10.07 13.01 22.26
CA ARG A 569 9.52 11.83 21.58
C ARG A 569 8.76 10.92 22.57
N GLN A 570 9.38 10.55 23.68
CA GLN A 570 8.80 9.68 24.70
C GLN A 570 7.57 10.30 25.40
N VAL A 571 7.59 11.63 25.63
CA VAL A 571 6.43 12.35 26.19
C VAL A 571 5.25 12.31 25.21
N LEU A 572 5.49 12.59 23.92
CA LEU A 572 4.44 12.57 22.90
C LEU A 572 3.89 11.16 22.69
N GLU A 573 4.74 10.13 22.68
CA GLU A 573 4.33 8.72 22.63
C GLU A 573 3.41 8.36 23.80
N ARG A 574 3.75 8.77 25.03
CA ARG A 574 2.93 8.50 26.21
C ARG A 574 1.58 9.23 26.16
N ILE A 575 1.57 10.51 25.77
CA ILE A 575 0.31 11.27 25.60
C ILE A 575 -0.56 10.59 24.54
N THR A 576 0.05 10.17 23.43
CA THR A 576 -0.62 9.45 22.34
C THR A 576 -1.22 8.13 22.84
N THR A 577 -0.46 7.27 23.48
CA THR A 577 -0.89 5.91 23.85
C THR A 577 -1.74 5.87 25.12
N GLN A 578 -1.36 6.61 26.17
CA GLN A 578 -1.98 6.51 27.50
C GLN A 578 -3.09 7.53 27.76
N ASN A 579 -3.05 8.71 27.15
CA ASN A 579 -4.10 9.73 27.32
C ASN A 579 -5.11 9.64 26.18
N PHE A 580 -4.64 9.78 24.95
CA PHE A 580 -5.50 9.79 23.76
C PHE A 580 -5.96 8.37 23.39
N GLY A 581 -5.05 7.41 23.30
CA GLY A 581 -5.34 6.04 22.86
C GLY A 581 -6.28 5.25 23.78
N LYS A 582 -6.30 5.60 25.08
CA LYS A 582 -7.20 5.03 26.10
C LYS A 582 -8.43 5.90 26.39
N SER A 583 -8.59 7.03 25.70
CA SER A 583 -9.71 7.93 25.94
C SER A 583 -11.04 7.35 25.44
N GLN A 584 -12.12 7.58 26.18
CA GLN A 584 -13.48 7.36 25.70
C GLN A 584 -14.02 8.57 24.90
N ASP A 585 -13.30 9.70 24.94
CA ASP A 585 -13.62 10.88 24.13
C ASP A 585 -13.18 10.65 22.68
N VAL A 586 -14.12 10.76 21.74
CA VAL A 586 -13.89 10.48 20.31
C VAL A 586 -12.80 11.37 19.72
N LYS A 587 -12.77 12.66 20.05
CA LYS A 587 -11.77 13.58 19.50
C LYS A 587 -10.37 13.21 20.00
N LYS A 588 -10.23 12.84 21.27
CA LYS A 588 -8.98 12.36 21.86
C LYS A 588 -8.54 11.03 21.25
N ALA A 589 -9.43 10.03 21.21
CA ALA A 589 -9.12 8.69 20.72
C ALA A 589 -8.77 8.59 19.22
N THR A 590 -9.16 9.60 18.43
CA THR A 590 -8.97 9.63 16.97
C THR A 590 -8.06 10.77 16.52
N GLN A 591 -8.58 12.00 16.49
CA GLN A 591 -7.92 13.17 15.91
C GLN A 591 -6.62 13.51 16.66
N TRP A 592 -6.69 13.62 17.98
CA TRP A 592 -5.51 13.92 18.79
C TRP A 592 -4.51 12.76 18.79
N TYR A 593 -4.99 11.51 18.82
CA TYR A 593 -4.11 10.36 18.64
C TYR A 593 -3.35 10.41 17.31
N SER A 594 -4.04 10.66 16.19
CA SER A 594 -3.43 10.74 14.86
C SER A 594 -2.32 11.79 14.80
N VAL A 595 -2.66 13.02 15.19
CA VAL A 595 -1.72 14.16 15.17
C VAL A 595 -0.49 13.87 16.02
N PHE A 596 -0.70 13.32 17.22
CA PHE A 596 0.39 13.12 18.16
C PHE A 596 1.20 11.86 17.88
N ALA A 597 0.63 10.84 17.23
CA ALA A 597 1.37 9.66 16.75
C ALA A 597 2.36 10.00 15.63
N SER A 598 2.12 11.05 14.84
CA SER A 598 3.08 11.54 13.83
C SER A 598 4.36 12.12 14.46
N GLY A 599 4.29 12.57 15.72
CA GLY A 599 5.44 13.10 16.47
C GLY A 599 6.53 12.05 16.74
N PRO A 600 6.23 10.96 17.47
CA PRO A 600 7.16 9.89 17.80
C PRO A 600 7.28 8.79 16.74
N GLY A 601 6.35 8.74 15.78
CA GLY A 601 6.21 7.65 14.83
C GLY A 601 5.20 6.62 15.33
N ILE A 602 4.64 5.82 14.42
CA ILE A 602 3.68 4.77 14.76
C ILE A 602 4.37 3.47 15.21
N PHE A 603 5.65 3.28 14.85
CA PHE A 603 6.41 2.11 15.22
C PHE A 603 6.90 2.20 16.68
N GLY A 604 6.74 1.12 17.44
CA GLY A 604 7.19 1.04 18.83
C GLY A 604 6.26 1.72 19.84
N LEU A 605 5.16 2.35 19.41
CA LEU A 605 4.21 2.98 20.33
C LEU A 605 3.77 2.02 21.44
N GLY A 606 3.97 2.41 22.69
CA GLY A 606 3.53 1.64 23.86
C GLY A 606 4.42 0.45 24.18
N SER A 607 5.61 0.33 23.59
CA SER A 607 6.59 -0.70 23.94
C SER A 607 7.34 -0.43 25.26
N HIS A 608 7.15 0.76 25.84
CA HIS A 608 7.75 1.18 27.10
C HIS A 608 6.70 1.75 28.06
N VAL A 609 6.87 1.51 29.37
CA VAL A 609 5.96 2.03 30.41
C VAL A 609 6.79 2.61 31.55
N TYR A 610 6.63 3.89 31.89
CA TYR A 610 7.38 4.53 32.98
C TYR A 610 6.45 5.07 34.07
N ALA A 611 6.89 5.08 35.33
CA ALA A 611 6.14 5.62 36.46
C ALA A 611 5.73 7.10 36.27
N ASP A 612 4.66 7.50 36.96
CA ASP A 612 3.95 8.79 36.84
C ASP A 612 4.74 9.97 37.43
N ASP A 613 5.57 10.63 36.61
CA ASP A 613 5.96 12.03 36.83
C ASP A 613 6.14 12.72 35.46
N PRO A 614 5.34 13.75 35.09
CA PRO A 614 4.88 13.94 33.72
C PRO A 614 5.77 14.84 32.84
N VAL A 615 6.80 15.49 33.38
CA VAL A 615 7.61 16.48 32.63
C VAL A 615 9.11 16.35 32.91
N TYR A 616 9.51 16.06 34.15
CA TYR A 616 10.94 16.05 34.55
C TYR A 616 11.57 14.66 34.60
N ALA A 617 10.77 13.61 34.48
CA ALA A 617 11.23 12.24 34.65
C ALA A 617 11.83 11.61 33.38
N VAL A 618 11.95 12.39 32.32
CA VAL A 618 12.48 11.98 31.01
C VAL A 618 14.01 12.15 30.94
N PHE A 619 14.59 12.81 31.96
CA PHE A 619 16.02 13.12 32.04
C PHE A 619 16.81 12.14 32.93
N ASP A 620 16.19 11.08 33.48
CA ASP A 620 16.85 10.11 34.35
C ASP A 620 17.19 8.79 33.61
N PRO A 621 18.45 8.55 33.21
CA PRO A 621 18.87 7.30 32.58
C PRO A 621 18.76 6.08 33.50
N ASN A 622 18.50 6.26 34.81
CA ASN A 622 18.29 5.17 35.77
C ASN A 622 16.82 4.76 35.91
N LYS A 623 15.90 5.39 35.16
CA LYS A 623 14.47 5.12 35.31
C LYS A 623 14.11 3.75 34.75
N LYS A 624 13.45 2.94 35.57
CA LYS A 624 13.07 1.58 35.25
C LYS A 624 11.87 1.56 34.30
N ASP A 625 12.02 0.90 33.15
CA ASP A 625 10.89 0.48 32.32
C ASP A 625 10.05 -0.56 33.10
N LEU A 626 8.77 -0.24 33.27
CA LEU A 626 7.75 -1.02 33.97
C LEU A 626 6.95 -1.90 33.00
N TRP A 627 7.29 -1.91 31.71
CA TRP A 627 6.66 -2.81 30.75
C TRP A 627 6.79 -4.25 31.25
N ASP A 628 5.71 -5.01 31.14
CA ASP A 628 5.59 -6.33 31.73
C ASP A 628 4.65 -7.18 30.88
N ILE A 629 5.17 -8.28 30.34
CA ILE A 629 4.43 -9.22 29.50
C ILE A 629 3.24 -9.88 30.23
N ARG A 630 3.26 -9.88 31.57
CA ARG A 630 2.14 -10.33 32.41
C ARG A 630 0.95 -9.40 32.37
N ASN A 631 1.17 -8.12 32.03
CA ASN A 631 0.10 -7.14 31.98
C ASN A 631 -0.44 -7.07 30.55
N PRO A 632 -1.67 -7.55 30.30
CA PRO A 632 -2.28 -7.50 28.97
C PRO A 632 -2.37 -6.06 28.41
N ALA A 633 -2.48 -5.05 29.28
CA ALA A 633 -2.49 -3.65 28.86
C ALA A 633 -1.13 -3.13 28.37
N HIS A 634 -0.02 -3.79 28.74
CA HIS A 634 1.32 -3.48 28.23
C HIS A 634 1.55 -4.16 26.87
N VAL A 635 1.12 -5.41 26.73
CA VAL A 635 1.22 -6.17 25.46
C VAL A 635 0.41 -5.52 24.35
N ASN A 636 -0.81 -5.04 24.65
CA ASN A 636 -1.70 -4.39 23.67
C ASN A 636 -1.65 -2.85 23.74
N GLY A 637 -0.62 -2.28 24.37
CA GLY A 637 -0.60 -0.87 24.80
C GLY A 637 -0.52 0.17 23.67
N GLY A 638 0.04 -0.21 22.52
CA GLY A 638 0.20 0.64 21.34
C GLY A 638 -0.92 0.60 20.31
N VAL A 639 -1.91 -0.27 20.53
CA VAL A 639 -2.89 -0.62 19.49
C VAL A 639 -3.99 0.44 19.40
N ASN A 640 -4.25 0.96 18.20
CA ASN A 640 -5.39 1.82 17.93
C ASN A 640 -6.01 1.55 16.55
N HIS A 641 -7.27 1.12 16.55
CA HIS A 641 -8.04 0.81 15.35
C HIS A 641 -9.16 1.81 15.05
N PHE A 642 -9.19 2.94 15.78
CA PHE A 642 -10.16 4.02 15.57
C PHE A 642 -11.64 3.56 15.53
N GLY A 643 -11.99 2.55 16.33
CA GLY A 643 -13.37 2.04 16.43
C GLY A 643 -13.80 1.05 15.33
N SER A 644 -12.91 0.70 14.41
CA SER A 644 -13.16 -0.30 13.37
C SER A 644 -12.11 -1.42 13.46
N PRO A 645 -12.50 -2.70 13.62
CA PRO A 645 -11.55 -3.80 13.58
C PRO A 645 -10.66 -3.77 12.32
N PHE A 646 -9.38 -4.09 12.49
CA PHE A 646 -8.42 -4.08 11.40
C PHE A 646 -8.63 -5.27 10.45
N ASN A 647 -8.79 -4.95 9.17
CA ASN A 647 -8.50 -5.80 8.01
C ASN A 647 -8.27 -4.90 6.79
N PHE A 648 -7.74 -5.45 5.69
CA PHE A 648 -7.67 -4.71 4.43
C PHE A 648 -9.07 -4.41 3.89
N PRO A 649 -9.30 -3.20 3.35
CA PRO A 649 -10.50 -2.89 2.62
C PRO A 649 -10.42 -3.37 1.17
N GLU A 650 -11.56 -3.69 0.54
CA GLU A 650 -11.61 -4.06 -0.89
C GLU A 650 -10.98 -2.99 -1.80
N GLU A 651 -11.11 -1.72 -1.43
CA GLU A 651 -10.52 -0.60 -2.15
C GLU A 651 -8.98 -0.63 -2.16
N PHE A 652 -8.35 -1.21 -1.12
CA PHE A 652 -6.90 -1.38 -1.05
C PHE A 652 -6.41 -2.35 -2.15
N VAL A 653 -7.15 -3.44 -2.39
CA VAL A 653 -6.83 -4.40 -3.45
C VAL A 653 -6.85 -3.74 -4.82
N THR A 654 -7.85 -2.91 -5.10
CA THR A 654 -7.97 -2.17 -6.37
C THR A 654 -6.80 -1.22 -6.62
N VAL A 655 -6.39 -0.42 -5.62
CA VAL A 655 -5.29 0.56 -5.81
C VAL A 655 -3.91 -0.08 -5.90
N TYR A 656 -3.77 -1.35 -5.49
CA TYR A 656 -2.54 -2.15 -5.64
C TYR A 656 -2.50 -3.03 -6.90
N ARG A 657 -3.44 -2.87 -7.85
CA ARG A 657 -3.36 -3.48 -9.19
C ARG A 657 -2.32 -2.77 -10.06
N LEU A 658 -1.04 -2.95 -9.72
CA LEU A 658 0.10 -2.23 -10.31
C LEU A 658 0.80 -3.04 -11.43
N HIS A 659 0.06 -3.86 -12.16
CA HIS A 659 0.59 -4.71 -13.25
C HIS A 659 1.46 -3.99 -14.30
N PRO A 660 1.20 -2.71 -14.70
CA PRO A 660 2.05 -1.99 -15.65
C PRO A 660 3.51 -1.82 -15.24
N LEU A 661 3.85 -1.97 -13.94
CA LEU A 661 5.23 -1.90 -13.46
C LEU A 661 6.12 -2.98 -14.09
N VAL A 662 5.56 -4.14 -14.43
CA VAL A 662 6.35 -5.29 -14.90
C VAL A 662 6.68 -5.13 -16.41
N PRO A 663 7.96 -5.25 -16.82
CA PRO A 663 8.31 -5.33 -18.24
C PRO A 663 7.94 -6.72 -18.80
N ASP A 664 7.74 -6.83 -20.11
CA ASP A 664 7.53 -8.16 -20.73
C ASP A 664 8.82 -9.00 -20.72
N LEU A 665 9.98 -8.35 -20.89
CA LEU A 665 11.29 -8.98 -20.99
C LEU A 665 12.24 -8.42 -19.92
N ILE A 666 12.97 -9.28 -19.23
CA ILE A 666 14.07 -8.93 -18.32
C ILE A 666 15.38 -8.87 -19.11
N GLU A 667 16.06 -7.73 -19.04
CA GLU A 667 17.39 -7.50 -19.61
C GLU A 667 18.46 -8.16 -18.73
N TYR A 668 18.73 -9.44 -18.98
CA TYR A 668 19.65 -10.24 -18.18
C TYR A 668 21.12 -9.83 -18.38
N ARG A 669 21.85 -9.69 -17.27
CA ARG A 669 23.24 -9.23 -17.15
C ARG A 669 24.00 -10.17 -16.23
N GLU A 670 25.32 -10.24 -16.43
CA GLU A 670 26.19 -11.04 -15.58
C GLU A 670 27.14 -10.15 -14.79
N TRP A 671 27.15 -10.31 -13.46
CA TRP A 671 27.91 -9.45 -12.56
C TRP A 671 29.42 -9.70 -12.65
N ASN A 672 29.82 -10.94 -12.95
CA ASN A 672 31.22 -11.36 -13.05
C ASN A 672 31.80 -11.31 -14.48
N ALA A 673 31.02 -10.81 -15.44
CA ALA A 673 31.46 -10.52 -16.79
C ALA A 673 31.46 -8.99 -17.00
N ASP A 674 30.87 -8.50 -18.10
CA ASP A 674 30.56 -7.09 -18.24
C ASP A 674 29.15 -6.80 -17.70
N ALA A 675 29.09 -6.23 -16.50
CA ALA A 675 27.85 -5.85 -15.82
C ALA A 675 27.02 -4.78 -16.56
N ASN A 676 27.59 -4.09 -17.56
CA ASN A 676 26.88 -3.13 -18.44
C ASN A 676 26.31 -3.77 -19.70
N LYS A 677 26.68 -5.00 -20.03
CA LYS A 677 26.23 -5.69 -21.24
C LYS A 677 24.99 -6.54 -20.97
N ILE A 678 23.96 -6.37 -21.80
CA ILE A 678 22.79 -7.27 -21.81
C ILE A 678 23.23 -8.55 -22.53
N GLN A 679 23.18 -9.68 -21.84
CA GLN A 679 23.57 -10.99 -22.38
C GLN A 679 22.39 -11.70 -23.06
N SER A 680 21.18 -11.53 -22.53
CA SER A 680 19.95 -12.08 -23.08
C SER A 680 18.74 -11.27 -22.63
N LYS A 681 17.58 -11.48 -23.25
CA LYS A 681 16.30 -10.91 -22.86
C LYS A 681 15.32 -12.01 -22.50
N VAL A 682 15.04 -12.16 -21.21
CA VAL A 682 14.28 -13.27 -20.64
C VAL A 682 12.80 -12.89 -20.57
N PRO A 683 11.90 -13.58 -21.28
CA PRO A 683 10.47 -13.33 -21.19
C PRO A 683 9.95 -13.63 -19.78
N VAL A 684 9.26 -12.68 -19.14
CA VAL A 684 8.69 -12.90 -17.79
C VAL A 684 7.65 -14.02 -17.83
N VAL A 685 6.87 -14.13 -18.91
CA VAL A 685 5.89 -15.20 -19.12
C VAL A 685 6.52 -16.60 -19.17
N GLU A 686 7.77 -16.71 -19.63
CA GLU A 686 8.53 -17.97 -19.62
C GLU A 686 9.18 -18.27 -18.26
N THR A 687 8.89 -17.45 -17.24
CA THR A 687 9.27 -17.68 -15.85
C THR A 687 8.06 -17.91 -14.95
N PHE A 688 6.89 -18.22 -15.51
CA PHE A 688 5.67 -18.44 -14.72
C PHE A 688 5.68 -19.82 -14.04
N ARG A 689 5.30 -19.88 -12.76
CA ARG A 689 5.21 -21.10 -11.92
C ARG A 689 6.56 -21.83 -11.85
N GLY A 690 6.59 -23.16 -12.00
CA GLY A 690 7.81 -23.97 -11.90
C GLY A 690 8.95 -23.52 -12.83
N LYS A 691 8.65 -22.85 -13.94
CA LYS A 691 9.69 -22.28 -14.82
C LYS A 691 10.51 -21.18 -14.14
N ALA A 692 9.97 -20.49 -13.14
CA ALA A 692 10.71 -19.50 -12.35
C ALA A 692 11.93 -20.12 -11.67
N THR A 693 11.77 -21.34 -11.16
CA THR A 693 12.80 -22.05 -10.40
C THR A 693 14.00 -22.37 -11.27
N ASP A 694 13.76 -22.93 -12.46
CA ASP A 694 14.82 -23.17 -13.44
C ASP A 694 15.45 -21.86 -13.91
N ALA A 695 14.64 -20.82 -14.14
CA ALA A 695 15.15 -19.50 -14.51
C ALA A 695 16.08 -18.91 -13.45
N MET A 696 15.71 -19.01 -12.16
CA MET A 696 16.51 -18.55 -11.02
C MET A 696 17.81 -19.33 -10.89
N ARG A 697 17.74 -20.66 -10.80
CA ARG A 697 18.90 -21.52 -10.58
C ARG A 697 19.91 -21.49 -11.74
N SER A 698 19.43 -21.37 -12.98
CA SER A 698 20.31 -21.28 -14.16
C SER A 698 20.99 -19.92 -14.32
N ARG A 699 20.38 -18.84 -13.81
CA ARG A 699 20.86 -17.47 -14.00
C ARG A 699 21.60 -16.91 -12.80
N GLY A 700 21.33 -17.42 -11.61
CA GLY A 700 21.96 -16.98 -10.37
C GLY A 700 21.30 -15.73 -9.81
N LEU A 701 21.10 -15.73 -8.49
CA LEU A 701 20.40 -14.66 -7.76
C LEU A 701 21.09 -13.30 -7.93
N ALA A 702 22.42 -13.24 -7.86
CA ALA A 702 23.19 -12.00 -7.99
C ALA A 702 23.06 -11.35 -9.38
N ASN A 703 23.01 -12.17 -10.45
CA ASN A 703 22.82 -11.67 -11.80
C ASN A 703 21.41 -11.12 -11.99
N LEU A 704 20.39 -11.78 -11.44
CA LEU A 704 19.01 -11.30 -11.50
C LEU A 704 18.83 -10.02 -10.66
N ALA A 705 19.49 -9.91 -9.50
CA ALA A 705 19.55 -8.67 -8.73
C ALA A 705 20.11 -7.51 -9.56
N LEU A 706 21.27 -7.72 -10.20
CA LEU A 706 21.88 -6.73 -11.09
C LEU A 706 20.97 -6.38 -12.27
N SER A 707 20.38 -7.38 -12.92
CA SER A 707 19.54 -7.22 -14.10
C SER A 707 18.30 -6.38 -13.78
N MET A 708 17.54 -6.78 -12.75
CA MET A 708 16.33 -6.08 -12.33
C MET A 708 16.65 -4.72 -11.70
N GLY A 709 17.78 -4.59 -11.00
CA GLY A 709 18.21 -3.33 -10.38
C GLY A 709 18.62 -2.26 -11.40
N ARG A 710 19.10 -2.66 -12.59
CA ARG A 710 19.51 -1.75 -13.67
C ARG A 710 18.46 -1.51 -14.74
N GLN A 711 17.42 -2.33 -14.79
CA GLN A 711 16.31 -2.13 -15.70
C GLN A 711 15.26 -1.22 -15.04
N ARG A 712 14.81 -0.19 -15.77
CA ARG A 712 13.66 0.63 -15.34
C ARG A 712 12.38 -0.20 -15.40
N LEU A 713 11.52 -0.05 -14.39
CA LEU A 713 10.18 -0.63 -14.43
C LEU A 713 9.26 0.15 -15.37
N GLY A 714 8.06 -0.36 -15.64
CA GLY A 714 7.06 0.33 -16.46
C GLY A 714 6.32 1.43 -15.70
N LEU A 715 6.11 2.58 -16.32
CA LEU A 715 5.32 3.68 -15.75
C LEU A 715 3.85 3.25 -15.56
N LEU A 716 3.24 3.63 -14.43
CA LEU A 716 1.80 3.47 -14.21
C LEU A 716 1.01 4.48 -15.07
N ALA A 717 0.72 4.09 -16.31
CA ALA A 717 0.01 4.91 -17.27
C ALA A 717 -0.90 4.06 -18.16
N LEU A 718 -1.89 4.72 -18.77
CA LEU A 718 -2.63 4.13 -19.89
C LEU A 718 -1.67 3.80 -21.05
N ARG A 719 -2.07 2.81 -21.86
CA ARG A 719 -1.28 2.24 -22.96
C ARG A 719 0.10 1.74 -22.51
N ASN A 720 0.16 1.15 -21.31
CA ASN A 720 1.40 0.60 -20.77
C ASN A 720 1.24 -0.75 -20.06
N PHE A 721 0.15 -1.48 -20.28
CA PHE A 721 -0.07 -2.79 -19.65
C PHE A 721 0.72 -3.90 -20.39
N PRO A 722 1.36 -4.86 -19.70
CA PRO A 722 2.20 -5.88 -20.34
C PRO A 722 1.43 -6.76 -21.33
N ARG A 723 2.03 -7.03 -22.48
CA ARG A 723 1.41 -7.82 -23.55
C ARG A 723 1.13 -9.24 -23.10
N PHE A 724 2.05 -9.83 -22.34
CA PHE A 724 1.88 -11.21 -21.88
C PHE A 724 0.71 -11.36 -20.89
N LEU A 725 0.43 -10.32 -20.08
CA LEU A 725 -0.69 -10.34 -19.13
C LEU A 725 -2.06 -10.15 -19.82
N GLN A 726 -2.11 -9.62 -21.04
CA GLN A 726 -3.35 -9.58 -21.83
C GLN A 726 -3.62 -10.90 -22.59
N ASN A 727 -2.65 -11.82 -22.63
CA ASN A 727 -2.70 -13.05 -23.42
C ASN A 727 -2.16 -14.26 -22.62
N LEU A 728 -2.36 -14.26 -21.31
CA LEU A 728 -1.76 -15.24 -20.41
C LEU A 728 -2.46 -16.58 -20.57
N LYS A 729 -1.73 -17.62 -21.00
CA LYS A 729 -2.25 -18.98 -21.07
C LYS A 729 -2.31 -19.61 -19.68
N MET A 730 -3.44 -20.24 -19.37
CA MET A 730 -3.67 -20.87 -18.07
C MET A 730 -4.15 -22.31 -18.27
N GLY A 731 -3.29 -23.28 -17.94
CA GLY A 731 -3.57 -24.71 -18.18
C GLY A 731 -4.83 -25.22 -17.48
N ARG A 732 -5.18 -24.64 -16.33
CA ARG A 732 -6.40 -24.95 -15.58
C ARG A 732 -7.68 -24.40 -16.19
N LEU A 733 -7.61 -23.45 -17.13
CA LEU A 733 -8.79 -22.91 -17.79
C LEU A 733 -9.18 -23.78 -18.99
N HIS A 734 -10.20 -24.59 -18.80
CA HIS A 734 -10.79 -25.43 -19.84
C HIS A 734 -11.82 -24.65 -20.67
N THR A 735 -11.43 -23.47 -21.15
CA THR A 735 -12.26 -22.54 -21.93
C THR A 735 -11.83 -22.57 -23.41
N PRO A 736 -12.64 -22.08 -24.36
CA PRO A 736 -12.31 -22.11 -25.79
C PRO A 736 -10.94 -21.53 -26.16
N THR A 737 -10.44 -20.55 -25.39
CA THR A 737 -9.15 -19.90 -25.64
C THR A 737 -8.03 -20.35 -24.70
N GLY A 738 -8.37 -20.93 -23.54
CA GLY A 738 -7.42 -21.28 -22.48
C GLY A 738 -6.57 -20.10 -21.97
N GLN A 739 -7.08 -18.87 -22.12
CA GLN A 739 -6.35 -17.62 -21.89
C GLN A 739 -7.10 -16.67 -20.98
N ILE A 740 -6.34 -15.78 -20.33
CA ILE A 740 -6.85 -14.66 -19.54
C ILE A 740 -6.27 -13.35 -20.07
N ASP A 741 -7.15 -12.35 -20.19
CA ASP A 741 -6.78 -10.94 -20.24
C ASP A 741 -6.85 -10.35 -18.83
N ILE A 742 -5.69 -10.22 -18.16
CA ILE A 742 -5.63 -9.78 -16.75
C ILE A 742 -6.16 -8.36 -16.59
N ALA A 743 -5.96 -7.48 -17.57
CA ALA A 743 -6.48 -6.12 -17.52
C ALA A 743 -8.02 -6.10 -17.56
N ALA A 744 -8.63 -6.97 -18.37
CA ALA A 744 -10.08 -7.16 -18.37
C ALA A 744 -10.57 -7.83 -17.08
N LEU A 745 -9.85 -8.82 -16.56
CA LEU A 745 -10.14 -9.49 -15.29
C LEU A 745 -10.15 -8.50 -14.12
N ASP A 746 -9.14 -7.62 -14.02
CA ASP A 746 -9.05 -6.58 -13.00
C ASP A 746 -10.32 -5.69 -12.97
N LEU A 747 -10.74 -5.22 -14.15
CA LEU A 747 -11.97 -4.43 -14.29
C LEU A 747 -13.22 -5.20 -13.85
N ILE A 748 -13.27 -6.51 -14.12
CA ILE A 748 -14.38 -7.38 -13.71
C ILE A 748 -14.34 -7.60 -12.20
N ARG A 749 -13.17 -7.83 -11.59
CA ARG A 749 -13.08 -8.06 -10.14
C ARG A 749 -13.43 -6.82 -9.33
N ASP A 750 -13.00 -5.62 -9.75
CA ASP A 750 -13.42 -4.38 -9.10
C ASP A 750 -14.95 -4.20 -9.17
N ARG A 751 -15.58 -4.63 -10.27
CA ARG A 751 -17.04 -4.63 -10.48
C ARG A 751 -17.74 -5.62 -9.59
N GLU A 752 -17.28 -6.87 -9.61
CA GLU A 752 -17.84 -8.00 -8.89
C GLU A 752 -17.75 -7.80 -7.37
N HIS A 753 -16.67 -7.19 -6.90
CA HIS A 753 -16.50 -6.80 -5.49
C HIS A 753 -17.14 -5.44 -5.17
N GLY A 754 -17.87 -4.84 -6.10
CA GLY A 754 -18.70 -3.66 -5.83
C GLY A 754 -17.93 -2.39 -5.47
N VAL A 755 -16.67 -2.25 -5.91
CA VAL A 755 -15.85 -1.05 -5.67
C VAL A 755 -16.46 0.15 -6.44
N PRO A 756 -16.69 1.30 -5.78
CA PRO A 756 -17.20 2.50 -6.46
C PRO A 756 -16.31 2.95 -7.62
N ARG A 757 -16.91 3.52 -8.67
CA ARG A 757 -16.16 3.94 -9.87
C ARG A 757 -15.38 5.23 -9.62
N PHE A 758 -14.40 5.52 -10.47
CA PHE A 758 -13.40 6.58 -10.31
C PHE A 758 -13.89 7.88 -9.63
N ASN A 759 -14.92 8.55 -10.14
CA ASN A 759 -15.40 9.79 -9.52
C ASN A 759 -16.08 9.59 -8.16
N GLU A 760 -16.78 8.46 -7.96
CA GLU A 760 -17.33 8.14 -6.65
C GLU A 760 -16.22 7.76 -5.66
N PHE A 761 -15.24 6.98 -6.10
CA PHE A 761 -14.03 6.67 -5.33
C PHE A 761 -13.35 7.97 -4.86
N ARG A 762 -13.14 8.94 -5.77
CA ARG A 762 -12.60 10.26 -5.44
C ARG A 762 -13.45 11.02 -4.42
N ARG A 763 -14.78 11.07 -4.61
CA ARG A 763 -15.67 11.72 -3.64
C ARG A 763 -15.47 11.11 -2.27
N GLN A 764 -15.53 9.79 -2.16
CA GLN A 764 -15.44 9.09 -0.89
C GLN A 764 -14.13 9.37 -0.13
N TYR A 765 -13.01 9.58 -0.82
CA TYR A 765 -11.71 9.97 -0.23
C TYR A 765 -11.50 11.48 -0.05
N GLY A 766 -12.53 12.31 -0.23
CA GLY A 766 -12.37 13.76 -0.09
C GLY A 766 -11.50 14.36 -1.20
N LEU A 767 -11.75 13.98 -2.45
CA LEU A 767 -11.12 14.59 -3.62
C LEU A 767 -12.19 15.19 -4.53
N ARG A 768 -11.87 16.32 -5.17
CA ARG A 768 -12.76 16.93 -6.17
C ARG A 768 -13.04 15.95 -7.31
N GLN A 769 -14.29 15.90 -7.74
CA GLN A 769 -14.71 15.11 -8.90
C GLN A 769 -14.16 15.71 -10.20
N LEU A 770 -13.93 14.86 -11.21
CA LEU A 770 -13.68 15.32 -12.58
C LEU A 770 -15.01 15.57 -13.29
N THR A 771 -15.07 16.63 -14.09
CA THR A 771 -16.25 17.05 -14.84
C THR A 771 -16.12 16.76 -16.33
N SER A 772 -14.89 16.63 -16.85
CA SER A 772 -14.57 16.24 -18.22
C SER A 772 -13.39 15.25 -18.23
N PHE A 773 -13.27 14.46 -19.30
CA PHE A 773 -12.04 13.71 -19.54
C PHE A 773 -10.84 14.63 -19.83
N ASP A 774 -11.06 15.90 -20.21
CA ASP A 774 -9.99 16.89 -20.36
C ASP A 774 -9.34 17.27 -19.03
N ASP A 775 -9.98 16.95 -17.90
CA ASP A 775 -9.39 17.20 -16.58
C ASP A 775 -8.18 16.29 -16.31
N PHE A 776 -8.03 15.19 -17.07
CA PHE A 776 -6.83 14.34 -17.07
C PHE A 776 -5.65 14.94 -17.82
N VAL A 777 -5.87 15.98 -18.64
CA VAL A 777 -4.79 16.65 -19.38
C VAL A 777 -4.08 17.61 -18.42
N ASP A 778 -2.79 17.40 -18.22
CA ASP A 778 -1.93 18.27 -17.43
C ASP A 778 -1.79 19.63 -18.13
N ARG A 779 -2.35 20.65 -17.48
CA ARG A 779 -2.37 22.03 -17.99
C ARG A 779 -1.03 22.73 -17.85
N ALA A 780 -0.09 22.19 -17.07
CA ALA A 780 1.27 22.69 -16.97
C ALA A 780 2.11 22.36 -18.21
N LEU A 781 1.73 21.33 -18.99
CA LEU A 781 2.44 20.95 -20.19
C LEU A 781 2.29 22.01 -21.30
N PRO A 782 3.39 22.37 -22.00
CA PRO A 782 3.34 23.30 -23.12
C PRO A 782 2.34 22.85 -24.18
N ALA A 783 1.59 23.81 -24.74
CA ALA A 783 0.67 23.54 -25.84
C ALA A 783 1.46 22.95 -27.05
N GLY A 784 0.95 21.85 -27.61
CA GLY A 784 1.61 21.15 -28.73
C GLY A 784 2.78 20.25 -28.34
N SER A 785 3.13 20.13 -27.05
CA SER A 785 4.11 19.13 -26.62
C SER A 785 3.63 17.70 -26.91
N PRO A 786 4.53 16.77 -27.28
CA PRO A 786 4.16 15.38 -27.52
C PRO A 786 3.40 14.73 -26.35
N GLU A 787 3.80 15.03 -25.12
CA GLU A 787 3.20 14.51 -23.90
C GLU A 787 1.75 14.99 -23.74
N ARG A 788 1.50 16.28 -24.00
CA ARG A 788 0.14 16.83 -23.93
C ARG A 788 -0.74 16.30 -25.06
N ALA A 789 -0.21 16.19 -26.28
CA ALA A 789 -0.93 15.62 -27.40
C ALA A 789 -1.34 14.16 -27.13
N GLU A 790 -0.48 13.38 -26.48
CA GLU A 790 -0.82 12.02 -26.04
C GLU A 790 -1.96 12.02 -25.00
N GLN A 791 -1.92 12.91 -24.01
CA GLN A 791 -2.98 13.01 -23.00
C GLN A 791 -4.32 13.44 -23.61
N GLU A 792 -4.31 14.38 -24.56
CA GLU A 792 -5.50 14.83 -25.28
C GLU A 792 -6.12 13.69 -26.13
N ASP A 793 -5.28 12.87 -26.79
CA ASP A 793 -5.72 11.67 -27.51
C ASP A 793 -6.29 10.58 -26.58
N LEU A 794 -5.69 10.40 -25.40
CA LEU A 794 -6.23 9.51 -24.37
C LEU A 794 -7.59 10.00 -23.86
N ALA A 795 -7.76 11.31 -23.63
CA ALA A 795 -9.04 11.88 -23.24
C ALA A 795 -10.11 11.66 -24.32
N LYS A 796 -9.74 11.73 -25.60
CA LYS A 796 -10.63 11.34 -26.71
C LYS A 796 -10.98 9.85 -26.67
N THR A 797 -9.99 8.98 -26.52
CA THR A 797 -10.21 7.52 -26.46
C THR A 797 -11.11 7.14 -25.26
N LEU A 798 -10.95 7.81 -24.12
CA LEU A 798 -11.82 7.63 -22.95
C LEU A 798 -13.28 7.98 -23.26
N ARG A 799 -13.53 9.07 -23.99
CA ARG A 799 -14.89 9.43 -24.46
C ARG A 799 -15.47 8.37 -25.38
N GLU A 800 -14.66 7.80 -26.28
CA GLU A 800 -15.11 6.75 -27.20
C GLU A 800 -15.51 5.47 -26.45
N VAL A 801 -14.75 5.10 -25.40
CA VAL A 801 -14.97 3.86 -24.65
C VAL A 801 -16.07 3.98 -23.59
N TYR A 802 -16.11 5.10 -22.86
CA TYR A 802 -17.04 5.29 -21.74
C TYR A 802 -18.27 6.14 -22.10
N GLY A 803 -18.27 6.76 -23.29
CA GLY A 803 -19.28 7.70 -23.72
C GLY A 803 -19.21 9.04 -22.99
N GLN A 804 -20.19 9.90 -23.26
CA GLN A 804 -20.40 11.18 -22.62
C GLN A 804 -21.71 11.17 -21.86
N HIS A 805 -21.65 11.50 -20.55
CA HIS A 805 -22.85 11.67 -19.76
C HIS A 805 -23.55 12.98 -20.15
N VAL A 806 -24.84 12.89 -20.46
CA VAL A 806 -25.69 14.08 -20.63
C VAL A 806 -26.31 14.40 -19.28
N CYS A 807 -25.95 15.55 -18.72
CA CYS A 807 -26.48 16.01 -17.45
C CYS A 807 -28.00 16.23 -17.55
N ASP A 808 -28.72 15.72 -16.56
CA ASP A 808 -30.16 15.90 -16.41
C ASP A 808 -30.38 16.86 -15.23
N ALA A 809 -30.68 18.12 -15.54
CA ALA A 809 -30.84 19.18 -14.53
C ALA A 809 -31.97 18.90 -13.53
N SER A 810 -32.90 17.98 -13.84
CA SER A 810 -33.96 17.57 -12.91
C SER A 810 -33.49 16.59 -11.83
N LYS A 811 -32.29 16.00 -11.99
CA LYS A 811 -31.77 14.96 -11.10
C LYS A 811 -30.71 15.52 -10.17
N VAL A 812 -30.89 15.26 -8.87
CA VAL A 812 -29.86 15.50 -7.87
C VAL A 812 -28.79 14.41 -7.98
N ILE A 813 -27.57 14.80 -8.36
CA ILE A 813 -26.41 13.91 -8.47
C ILE A 813 -25.31 14.22 -7.44
N THR A 814 -25.53 15.22 -6.58
CA THR A 814 -24.60 15.60 -5.51
C THR A 814 -25.38 16.13 -4.31
N ASP A 815 -24.91 15.80 -3.13
CA ASP A 815 -25.31 16.30 -1.82
C ASP A 815 -24.36 17.38 -1.30
N ALA A 816 -23.20 17.58 -1.94
CA ALA A 816 -22.30 18.68 -1.64
C ALA A 816 -22.97 20.03 -1.93
N GLN A 817 -23.02 20.90 -0.92
CA GLN A 817 -23.42 22.29 -1.09
C GLN A 817 -22.36 23.03 -1.91
N LEU A 818 -22.81 23.76 -2.93
CA LEU A 818 -21.96 24.72 -3.65
C LEU A 818 -21.83 25.94 -2.74
N ASP A 819 -20.67 26.11 -2.11
CA ASP A 819 -20.22 27.43 -1.63
C ASP A 819 -19.50 28.15 -2.77
#